data_AF-A0A8B8RNV1-F1
#
_entry.id   AF-A0A8B8RNV1-F1
#
_cell.length_a   1.000
_cell.length_b   1.000
_cell.length_c   1.000
_cell.angle_alpha   90.00
_cell.angle_beta   90.00
_cell.angle_gamma   90.00
#
_symmetry.space_group_name_H-M   'P 1'
#
loop_
_entity.id
_entity.type
_entity.pdbx_description
1 polymer ?
#
loop_
_entity_poly.entity_id
_entity_poly.type
_entity_poly.pdbx_seq_one_letter_code
_entity_poly.pdbx_strand_id
1 'polypeptide(L)'
;MGNREMEELIPLVNRLQDAFSALGQTCLLELPQIAVVGGQSAGKSSVLENFVGRDFLPRGSGIVTRRPLVLQLVTSKAEYAEFLHCKGKKFTDFDEVRHEIEAETDRVTGMNKGISSIPINLRVYSPHVLNLTLIDLPGITKVPVGDQPPDIEYQIREMIMQFITRENCLILAVTPANTDLANSDALKLAKEVDPQGLRTIGVITKLDLMDEGTDARDVLENKLLPLRRGYVGVVNRSQKDIEGKKDIKAAMLAERKFFLSHPAYRHIADRMGTPHLQKVLNQQLTNHIRDTLPNFRNKLQGQLLSIEHEVEAYKNFKPEDPTRKTKALLQMVQQFAVDFEKRIEGSGDQVDTLELSGGAKINRIFHERFPFEIVKMEFNEKELRREISYAIKNIHGIRTGLFTPDMAFEAIVKKQIVKLKGPSLKSVDLVIQELINTVKKCTKKLANFPRLCEETERIVANHIREREGKTKDQVLLLIDIQVSYINTNHEDFIGFANAQQRSSQVHKKNTIGNQVIRKGWLTISNIGIMKGGSKGYWFVLTAESLSWYKDDEEKEKKYMLPLDNLKVRDVEKSFMSSKHIFALFNTEQRNVYKDYRFLELACDSQEDVDSWKASLLRAGVYPDKSLGNNKTENDENGQAENFSMDPQLERQVETIRNLVDSYMSIINKCIRDLIPKTIMHLMINNVKDFINSELLAQLYSSEDQNTLMEESAEQAQRRDEMLRMYQALKEALVIIGDINTATTFTPAPPPVDDSWIQHSRRSPPPSPTTQRRPTLSAPLPRSTSGRGPAPAIPSPGPHSGAPPVPFRPGPLPPFPNSSDSFGAPPQVPSRPTRAPPSVPSRRPPPSPTRPTIIRPLESSLLD
;
A
#
# COMPACT_ATOMS: atom_id res chain seq x y z
N MET A 1 -59.26 0.41 -6.21
CA MET A 1 -58.43 -0.53 -7.00
C MET A 1 -57.00 -0.01 -6.94
N GLY A 2 -56.22 -0.48 -5.96
CA GLY A 2 -54.83 -0.04 -5.73
C GLY A 2 -53.82 -0.82 -6.56
N ASN A 3 -52.59 -0.31 -6.67
CA ASN A 3 -51.49 -0.93 -7.40
C ASN A 3 -50.89 -2.08 -6.58
N ARG A 4 -51.49 -3.28 -6.68
CA ARG A 4 -51.06 -4.52 -6.00
C ARG A 4 -49.56 -4.83 -6.12
N GLU A 5 -48.96 -4.54 -7.29
CA GLU A 5 -47.52 -4.72 -7.55
C GLU A 5 -46.62 -3.88 -6.62
N MET A 6 -47.08 -2.70 -6.18
CA MET A 6 -46.33 -1.84 -5.27
C MET A 6 -46.52 -2.24 -3.80
N GLU A 7 -47.68 -2.80 -3.45
CA GLU A 7 -47.92 -3.40 -2.14
C GLU A 7 -46.98 -4.60 -1.88
N GLU A 8 -46.54 -5.29 -2.93
CA GLU A 8 -45.58 -6.39 -2.87
C GLU A 8 -44.11 -5.92 -2.97
N LEU A 9 -43.80 -4.88 -3.76
CA LEU A 9 -42.43 -4.33 -3.88
C LEU A 9 -41.93 -3.62 -2.61
N ILE A 10 -42.80 -2.86 -1.94
CA ILE A 10 -42.41 -2.05 -0.77
C ILE A 10 -41.88 -2.90 0.40
N PRO A 11 -42.54 -3.99 0.83
CA PRO A 11 -41.99 -4.89 1.86
C PRO A 11 -40.64 -5.50 1.48
N LEU A 12 -40.40 -5.80 0.20
CA LEU A 12 -39.14 -6.39 -0.26
C LEU A 12 -37.99 -5.37 -0.23
N VAL A 13 -38.24 -4.12 -0.64
CA VAL A 13 -37.26 -3.03 -0.53
C VAL A 13 -36.94 -2.70 0.93
N ASN A 14 -37.96 -2.68 1.82
CA ASN A 14 -37.73 -2.46 3.24
C ASN A 14 -36.92 -3.63 3.85
N ARG A 15 -37.29 -4.89 3.58
CA ARG A 15 -36.52 -6.08 4.02
C ARG A 15 -35.06 -6.05 3.54
N LEU A 16 -34.82 -5.58 2.32
CA LEU A 16 -33.47 -5.39 1.79
C LEU A 16 -32.70 -4.33 2.61
N GLN A 17 -33.31 -3.17 2.88
CA GLN A 17 -32.72 -2.12 3.71
C GLN A 17 -32.49 -2.58 5.17
N ASP A 18 -33.40 -3.36 5.74
CA ASP A 18 -33.28 -3.94 7.08
C ASP A 18 -32.12 -4.95 7.15
N ALA A 19 -31.98 -5.82 6.14
CA ALA A 19 -30.87 -6.79 6.05
C ALA A 19 -29.49 -6.11 6.00
N PHE A 20 -29.36 -4.97 5.30
CA PHE A 20 -28.13 -4.17 5.32
C PHE A 20 -27.96 -3.40 6.63
N SER A 21 -29.03 -2.85 7.20
CA SER A 21 -28.99 -2.12 8.47
C SER A 21 -28.55 -3.02 9.63
N ALA A 22 -28.98 -4.29 9.63
CA ALA A 22 -28.54 -5.32 10.58
C ALA A 22 -27.04 -5.65 10.49
N LEU A 23 -26.38 -5.35 9.36
CA LEU A 23 -24.94 -5.48 9.17
C LEU A 23 -24.14 -4.23 9.59
N GLY A 24 -24.80 -3.14 9.99
CA GLY A 24 -24.15 -1.85 10.16
C GLY A 24 -23.65 -1.23 8.84
N GLN A 25 -24.06 -1.78 7.69
CA GLN A 25 -23.71 -1.27 6.36
C GLN A 25 -24.87 -0.46 5.80
N THR A 26 -24.60 0.73 5.27
CA THR A 26 -25.63 1.49 4.53
C THR A 26 -25.94 0.79 3.22
N CYS A 27 -27.21 0.41 3.02
CA CYS A 27 -27.68 -0.11 1.74
C CYS A 27 -27.42 0.91 0.62
N LEU A 28 -26.57 0.56 -0.35
CA LEU A 28 -26.24 1.42 -1.50
C LEU A 28 -27.33 1.42 -2.60
N LEU A 29 -28.55 0.98 -2.27
CA LEU A 29 -29.70 1.07 -3.16
C LEU A 29 -30.26 2.51 -3.08
N GLU A 30 -29.76 3.39 -3.94
CA GLU A 30 -30.29 4.75 -4.08
C GLU A 30 -31.72 4.69 -4.64
N LEU A 31 -32.72 4.75 -3.75
CA LEU A 31 -34.10 4.94 -4.15
C LEU A 31 -34.27 6.33 -4.79
N PRO A 32 -35.01 6.43 -5.91
CA PRO A 32 -35.12 7.68 -6.63
C PRO A 32 -35.96 8.67 -5.83
N GLN A 33 -35.42 9.88 -5.69
CA GLN A 33 -36.05 10.98 -4.96
C GLN A 33 -36.93 11.76 -5.94
N ILE A 34 -38.10 12.22 -5.50
CA ILE A 34 -39.00 13.05 -6.32
C ILE A 34 -38.86 14.49 -5.84
N ALA A 35 -38.16 15.33 -6.62
CA ALA A 35 -37.99 16.76 -6.32
C ALA A 35 -39.12 17.57 -6.96
N VAL A 36 -39.83 18.36 -6.13
CA VAL A 36 -40.92 19.23 -6.59
C VAL A 36 -40.38 20.61 -6.90
N VAL A 37 -40.36 20.97 -8.19
CA VAL A 37 -39.81 22.24 -8.70
C VAL A 37 -40.92 23.10 -9.28
N GLY A 38 -40.90 24.40 -8.99
CA GLY A 38 -41.87 25.34 -9.53
C GLY A 38 -41.81 26.71 -8.88
N GLY A 39 -42.32 27.71 -9.58
CA GLY A 39 -42.36 29.09 -9.10
C GLY A 39 -43.07 29.26 -7.76
N GLN A 40 -42.90 30.43 -7.15
CA GLN A 40 -43.73 30.85 -6.01
C GLN A 40 -45.22 30.73 -6.36
N SER A 41 -46.05 30.26 -5.42
CA SER A 41 -47.51 30.14 -5.59
C SER A 41 -47.98 29.23 -6.76
N ALA A 42 -47.11 28.41 -7.35
CA ALA A 42 -47.47 27.41 -8.38
C ALA A 42 -48.30 26.22 -7.84
N GLY A 43 -48.49 26.10 -6.51
CA GLY A 43 -49.28 25.04 -5.89
C GLY A 43 -48.51 23.78 -5.48
N LYS A 44 -47.17 23.85 -5.39
CA LYS A 44 -46.29 22.73 -4.96
C LYS A 44 -46.75 22.07 -3.65
N SER A 45 -46.93 22.87 -2.61
CA SER A 45 -47.34 22.41 -1.28
C SER A 45 -48.73 21.78 -1.31
N SER A 46 -49.68 22.38 -2.04
CA SER A 46 -51.03 21.81 -2.22
C SER A 46 -51.00 20.46 -2.94
N VAL A 47 -50.14 20.29 -3.94
CA VAL A 47 -49.92 19.02 -4.63
C VAL A 47 -49.38 17.98 -3.63
N LEU A 48 -48.39 18.32 -2.79
CA LEU A 48 -47.84 17.47 -1.73
C LEU A 48 -48.87 17.08 -0.65
N GLU A 49 -49.69 18.02 -0.19
CA GLU A 49 -50.74 17.76 0.81
C GLU A 49 -51.82 16.80 0.26
N ASN A 50 -52.15 16.90 -1.03
CA ASN A 50 -53.06 15.95 -1.68
C ASN A 50 -52.44 14.52 -1.80
N PHE A 51 -51.11 14.36 -1.75
CA PHE A 51 -50.48 13.03 -1.64
C PHE A 51 -50.61 12.42 -0.25
N VAL A 52 -50.47 13.23 0.80
CA VAL A 52 -50.55 12.76 2.20
C VAL A 52 -51.99 12.61 2.68
N GLY A 53 -52.93 13.37 2.09
CA GLY A 53 -54.31 13.42 2.54
C GLY A 53 -54.50 14.20 3.84
N ARG A 54 -53.54 15.08 4.18
CA ARG A 54 -53.52 15.92 5.39
C ARG A 54 -52.95 17.31 5.05
N ASP A 55 -53.41 18.34 5.76
CA ASP A 55 -52.85 19.69 5.73
C ASP A 55 -51.74 19.80 6.78
N PHE A 56 -50.48 19.88 6.37
CA PHE A 56 -49.33 19.90 7.29
C PHE A 56 -48.19 20.81 6.83
N LEU A 57 -48.27 21.37 5.61
CA LEU A 57 -47.26 22.30 5.14
C LEU A 57 -47.61 23.73 5.56
N PRO A 58 -46.60 24.60 5.80
CA PRO A 58 -46.84 26.01 6.07
C PRO A 58 -47.67 26.68 4.97
N ARG A 59 -48.39 27.75 5.30
CA ARG A 59 -49.14 28.57 4.32
C ARG A 59 -49.00 30.05 4.66
N GLY A 60 -48.71 30.90 3.67
CA GLY A 60 -48.61 32.34 3.88
C GLY A 60 -48.25 33.14 2.63
N SER A 61 -48.21 34.47 2.77
CA SER A 61 -47.78 35.39 1.71
C SER A 61 -46.26 35.58 1.71
N GLY A 62 -45.58 35.15 0.65
CA GLY A 62 -44.12 35.23 0.53
C GLY A 62 -43.50 33.89 0.13
N ILE A 63 -42.21 33.70 0.39
CA ILE A 63 -41.56 32.39 0.27
C ILE A 63 -41.98 31.56 1.49
N VAL A 64 -42.89 30.61 1.25
CA VAL A 64 -43.46 29.73 2.28
C VAL A 64 -42.44 28.65 2.66
N THR A 65 -42.03 27.83 1.69
CA THR A 65 -40.95 26.84 1.83
C THR A 65 -39.60 27.55 1.76
N ARG A 66 -38.97 27.85 2.91
CA ARG A 66 -37.64 28.52 3.00
C ARG A 66 -36.45 27.56 3.17
N ARG A 67 -36.72 26.30 3.47
CA ARG A 67 -35.75 25.19 3.57
C ARG A 67 -36.30 24.00 2.77
N PRO A 68 -35.45 23.16 2.15
CA PRO A 68 -35.92 21.91 1.54
C PRO A 68 -36.61 21.01 2.58
N LEU A 69 -37.77 20.47 2.26
CA LEU A 69 -38.45 19.49 3.12
C LEU A 69 -38.34 18.12 2.48
N VAL A 70 -37.53 17.24 3.08
CA VAL A 70 -37.44 15.82 2.71
C VAL A 70 -38.53 15.07 3.47
N LEU A 71 -39.62 14.80 2.76
CA LEU A 71 -40.81 14.11 3.24
C LEU A 71 -40.73 12.62 2.89
N GLN A 72 -40.54 11.79 3.91
CA GLN A 72 -40.53 10.34 3.82
C GLN A 72 -41.91 9.81 4.23
N LEU A 73 -42.73 9.46 3.25
CA LEU A 73 -43.99 8.75 3.47
C LEU A 73 -43.70 7.27 3.74
N VAL A 74 -44.38 6.70 4.74
CA VAL A 74 -44.22 5.30 5.15
C VAL A 74 -45.59 4.67 5.39
N THR A 75 -45.90 3.59 4.68
CA THR A 75 -47.13 2.81 4.88
C THR A 75 -47.09 2.13 6.25
N SER A 76 -48.08 2.42 7.10
CA SER A 76 -48.13 1.94 8.48
C SER A 76 -49.58 1.72 8.93
N LYS A 77 -49.81 0.79 9.88
CA LYS A 77 -51.14 0.61 10.50
C LYS A 77 -51.55 1.78 11.40
N ALA A 78 -50.59 2.52 11.93
CA ALA A 78 -50.80 3.70 12.78
C ALA A 78 -50.41 4.97 12.02
N GLU A 79 -51.23 6.02 12.16
CA GLU A 79 -51.00 7.33 11.56
C GLU A 79 -50.31 8.27 12.56
N TYR A 80 -49.09 8.71 12.25
CA TYR A 80 -48.29 9.65 13.05
C TYR A 80 -47.11 10.20 12.22
N ALA A 81 -46.50 11.28 12.68
CA ALA A 81 -45.29 11.84 12.10
C ALA A 81 -44.12 11.89 13.11
N GLU A 82 -42.89 11.89 12.60
CA GLU A 82 -41.66 12.03 13.39
C GLU A 82 -40.62 12.86 12.61
N PHE A 83 -39.96 13.80 13.29
CA PHE A 83 -38.87 14.60 12.72
C PHE A 83 -37.51 14.06 13.12
N LEU A 84 -36.52 14.14 12.21
CA LEU A 84 -35.15 13.70 12.49
C LEU A 84 -34.47 14.50 13.62
N HIS A 85 -34.86 15.75 13.83
CA HIS A 85 -34.36 16.60 14.93
C HIS A 85 -35.11 16.42 16.26
N CYS A 86 -36.25 15.73 16.27
CA CYS A 86 -37.06 15.44 17.45
C CYS A 86 -37.30 13.93 17.62
N LYS A 87 -36.24 13.13 17.50
CA LYS A 87 -36.29 11.66 17.58
C LYS A 87 -37.04 11.17 18.82
N GLY A 88 -37.95 10.23 18.63
CA GLY A 88 -38.80 9.66 19.68
C GLY A 88 -40.08 10.44 19.99
N LYS A 89 -40.22 11.70 19.57
CA LYS A 89 -41.50 12.43 19.66
C LYS A 89 -42.38 12.08 18.47
N LYS A 90 -43.50 11.40 18.74
CA LYS A 90 -44.54 11.09 17.73
C LYS A 90 -45.60 12.18 17.74
N PHE A 91 -45.75 12.85 16.61
CA PHE A 91 -46.78 13.86 16.37
C PHE A 91 -48.02 13.16 15.79
N THR A 92 -49.17 13.31 16.45
CA THR A 92 -50.45 12.74 15.98
C THR A 92 -51.38 13.80 15.40
N ASP A 93 -51.17 15.07 15.78
CA ASP A 93 -51.81 16.22 15.16
C ASP A 93 -50.91 16.79 14.05
N PHE A 94 -51.45 16.95 12.84
CA PHE A 94 -50.75 17.53 11.70
C PHE A 94 -50.72 19.07 11.72
N ASP A 95 -51.57 19.71 12.52
CA ASP A 95 -51.42 21.13 12.82
C ASP A 95 -50.17 21.36 13.69
N GLU A 96 -49.83 20.48 14.65
CA GLU A 96 -48.53 20.54 15.36
C GLU A 96 -47.35 20.32 14.41
N VAL A 97 -47.45 19.39 13.46
CA VAL A 97 -46.41 19.16 12.42
C VAL A 97 -46.16 20.43 11.61
N ARG A 98 -47.20 21.20 11.28
CA ARG A 98 -47.05 22.48 10.57
C ARG A 98 -46.29 23.50 11.40
N HIS A 99 -46.70 23.72 12.64
CA HIS A 99 -46.04 24.69 13.54
C HIS A 99 -44.59 24.28 13.83
N GLU A 100 -44.28 22.98 13.92
CA GLU A 100 -42.91 22.47 14.06
C GLU A 100 -42.06 22.76 12.81
N ILE A 101 -42.60 22.62 11.59
CA ILE A 101 -41.87 23.00 10.36
C ILE A 101 -41.58 24.51 10.36
N GLU A 102 -42.54 25.33 10.75
CA GLU A 102 -42.38 26.79 10.82
C GLU A 102 -41.31 27.19 11.86
N ALA A 103 -41.44 26.68 13.09
CA ALA A 103 -40.49 26.92 14.17
C ALA A 103 -39.06 26.42 13.84
N GLU A 104 -38.92 25.22 13.28
CA GLU A 104 -37.63 24.67 12.86
C GLU A 104 -37.04 25.45 11.67
N THR A 105 -37.88 26.02 10.82
CA THR A 105 -37.43 26.92 9.75
C THR A 105 -36.88 28.20 10.34
N ASP A 106 -37.67 28.92 11.16
CA ASP A 106 -37.27 30.18 11.78
C ASP A 106 -36.06 30.05 12.71
N ARG A 107 -35.90 28.90 13.38
CA ARG A 107 -34.73 28.59 14.21
C ARG A 107 -33.41 28.62 13.43
N VAL A 108 -33.44 28.30 12.15
CA VAL A 108 -32.24 28.21 11.29
C VAL A 108 -32.10 29.40 10.34
N THR A 109 -33.19 29.91 9.77
CA THR A 109 -33.15 31.04 8.82
C THR A 109 -33.37 32.41 9.46
N GLY A 110 -33.78 32.45 10.73
CA GLY A 110 -34.27 33.66 11.38
C GLY A 110 -35.62 34.11 10.82
N MET A 111 -36.19 35.14 11.45
CA MET A 111 -37.49 35.69 11.06
C MET A 111 -37.45 36.55 9.77
N ASN A 112 -36.24 36.94 9.31
CA ASN A 112 -36.03 37.89 8.21
C ASN A 112 -36.18 37.26 6.80
N LYS A 113 -37.07 36.27 6.63
CA LYS A 113 -37.40 35.62 5.35
C LYS A 113 -36.21 35.01 4.58
N GLY A 114 -35.09 34.76 5.24
CA GLY A 114 -33.92 34.08 4.68
C GLY A 114 -34.21 32.63 4.29
N ILE A 115 -33.34 32.04 3.47
CA ILE A 115 -33.41 30.64 3.05
C ILE A 115 -32.18 29.87 3.56
N SER A 116 -32.28 28.53 3.63
CA SER A 116 -31.14 27.67 3.93
C SER A 116 -31.24 26.35 3.18
N SER A 117 -30.11 25.87 2.65
CA SER A 117 -30.01 24.59 1.93
C SER A 117 -30.08 23.37 2.86
N ILE A 118 -30.02 23.57 4.18
CA ILE A 118 -30.09 22.48 5.17
C ILE A 118 -31.51 21.92 5.23
N PRO A 119 -31.76 20.67 4.81
CA PRO A 119 -33.11 20.12 4.73
C PRO A 119 -33.72 19.87 6.11
N ILE A 120 -35.05 19.96 6.19
CA ILE A 120 -35.85 19.39 7.28
C ILE A 120 -36.23 17.97 6.86
N ASN A 121 -36.04 16.98 7.72
CA ASN A 121 -36.38 15.58 7.45
C ASN A 121 -37.60 15.18 8.28
N LEU A 122 -38.71 14.87 7.61
CA LEU A 122 -40.00 14.53 8.18
C LEU A 122 -40.42 13.15 7.69
N ARG A 123 -40.70 12.23 8.62
CA ARG A 123 -41.33 10.94 8.35
C ARG A 123 -42.81 11.01 8.68
N VAL A 124 -43.67 10.58 7.77
CA VAL A 124 -45.11 10.46 7.99
C VAL A 124 -45.52 9.01 7.76
N TYR A 125 -45.93 8.37 8.85
CA TYR A 125 -46.49 7.04 8.88
C TYR A 125 -48.01 7.15 8.70
N SER A 126 -48.62 6.45 7.74
CA SER A 126 -50.08 6.43 7.56
C SER A 126 -50.52 5.19 6.77
N PRO A 127 -51.74 4.65 6.97
CA PRO A 127 -52.30 3.57 6.14
C PRO A 127 -52.78 4.06 4.77
N HIS A 128 -52.79 5.38 4.53
CA HIS A 128 -53.28 6.00 3.31
C HIS A 128 -52.18 6.49 2.36
N VAL A 129 -50.91 6.35 2.76
CA VAL A 129 -49.73 6.76 1.98
C VAL A 129 -48.90 5.54 1.57
N LEU A 130 -48.14 5.70 0.49
CA LEU A 130 -47.18 4.72 -0.02
C LEU A 130 -45.76 5.10 0.39
N ASN A 131 -44.83 4.15 0.43
CA ASN A 131 -43.42 4.43 0.72
C ASN A 131 -42.80 5.29 -0.40
N LEU A 132 -42.72 6.61 -0.19
CA LEU A 132 -42.25 7.60 -1.15
C LEU A 132 -41.35 8.62 -0.46
N THR A 133 -40.27 9.04 -1.12
CA THR A 133 -39.47 10.21 -0.69
C THR A 133 -39.73 11.38 -1.64
N LEU A 134 -40.46 12.37 -1.13
CA LEU A 134 -40.79 13.62 -1.81
C LEU A 134 -39.89 14.73 -1.24
N ILE A 135 -39.41 15.64 -2.09
CA ILE A 135 -38.61 16.80 -1.67
C ILE A 135 -39.34 18.07 -2.10
N ASP A 136 -39.92 18.81 -1.16
CA ASP A 136 -40.41 20.17 -1.44
C ASP A 136 -39.22 21.12 -1.47
N LEU A 137 -39.10 21.90 -2.53
CA LEU A 137 -38.04 22.88 -2.72
C LEU A 137 -38.61 24.30 -2.69
N PRO A 138 -37.83 25.32 -2.26
CA PRO A 138 -38.27 26.70 -2.30
C PRO A 138 -38.79 27.14 -3.68
N GLY A 139 -39.82 27.99 -3.67
CA GLY A 139 -40.37 28.52 -4.92
C GLY A 139 -39.49 29.60 -5.51
N ILE A 140 -39.23 29.49 -6.81
CA ILE A 140 -38.43 30.48 -7.56
C ILE A 140 -39.13 31.85 -7.51
N THR A 141 -38.37 32.89 -7.19
CA THR A 141 -38.79 34.30 -7.10
C THR A 141 -37.84 35.17 -7.92
N LYS A 142 -38.38 35.98 -8.84
CA LYS A 142 -37.60 36.84 -9.76
C LYS A 142 -37.28 38.24 -9.23
N VAL A 143 -37.90 38.62 -8.11
CA VAL A 143 -37.71 39.93 -7.46
C VAL A 143 -37.65 39.66 -5.95
N PRO A 144 -36.62 40.14 -5.23
CA PRO A 144 -36.55 40.03 -3.78
C PRO A 144 -37.66 40.85 -3.11
N VAL A 145 -38.28 40.32 -2.05
CA VAL A 145 -39.42 40.96 -1.36
C VAL A 145 -39.21 41.05 0.15
N GLY A 146 -39.17 42.27 0.68
CA GLY A 146 -38.81 42.53 2.08
C GLY A 146 -37.29 42.42 2.28
N ASP A 147 -36.85 41.86 3.41
CA ASP A 147 -35.43 41.77 3.80
C ASP A 147 -34.64 40.67 3.06
N GLN A 148 -35.12 40.23 1.90
CA GLN A 148 -34.47 39.20 1.09
C GLN A 148 -33.24 39.76 0.36
N PRO A 149 -32.15 39.00 0.27
CA PRO A 149 -30.93 39.47 -0.39
C PRO A 149 -31.15 39.59 -1.90
N PRO A 150 -30.44 40.50 -2.60
CA PRO A 150 -30.67 40.78 -4.01
C PRO A 150 -30.39 39.59 -4.95
N ASP A 151 -29.62 38.60 -4.49
CA ASP A 151 -29.26 37.36 -5.18
C ASP A 151 -30.15 36.16 -4.79
N ILE A 152 -31.29 36.38 -4.11
CA ILE A 152 -32.20 35.31 -3.65
C ILE A 152 -32.63 34.34 -4.76
N GLU A 153 -32.82 34.82 -5.99
CA GLU A 153 -33.12 33.97 -7.16
C GLU A 153 -32.00 32.97 -7.44
N TYR A 154 -30.75 33.43 -7.39
CA TYR A 154 -29.56 32.61 -7.62
C TYR A 154 -29.41 31.55 -6.51
N GLN A 155 -29.55 31.95 -5.25
CA GLN A 155 -29.45 31.03 -4.11
C GLN A 155 -30.54 29.93 -4.14
N ILE A 156 -31.79 30.28 -4.48
CA ILE A 156 -32.88 29.31 -4.65
C ILE A 156 -32.58 28.37 -5.82
N ARG A 157 -32.11 28.91 -6.95
CA ARG A 157 -31.76 28.12 -8.14
C ARG A 157 -30.60 27.16 -7.85
N GLU A 158 -29.54 27.60 -7.19
CA GLU A 158 -28.43 26.75 -6.77
C GLU A 158 -28.90 25.62 -5.85
N MET A 159 -29.73 25.95 -4.85
CA MET A 159 -30.32 24.96 -3.94
C MET A 159 -31.15 23.92 -4.69
N ILE A 160 -31.98 24.31 -5.68
CA ILE A 160 -32.74 23.37 -6.51
C ILE A 160 -31.79 22.46 -7.30
N MET A 161 -30.74 23.02 -7.91
CA MET A 161 -29.76 22.29 -8.72
C MET A 161 -29.03 21.20 -7.91
N GLN A 162 -28.76 21.41 -6.61
CA GLN A 162 -28.15 20.40 -5.72
C GLN A 162 -28.96 19.09 -5.60
N PHE A 163 -30.28 19.16 -5.82
CA PHE A 163 -31.16 17.98 -5.86
C PHE A 163 -31.36 17.49 -7.30
N ILE A 164 -31.78 18.36 -8.23
CA ILE A 164 -32.22 17.92 -9.56
C ILE A 164 -31.09 17.52 -10.52
N THR A 165 -29.83 17.86 -10.24
CA THR A 165 -28.68 17.43 -11.06
C THR A 165 -28.40 15.92 -10.91
N ARG A 166 -28.88 15.28 -9.83
CA ARG A 166 -28.70 13.84 -9.60
C ARG A 166 -29.51 13.04 -10.62
N GLU A 167 -28.85 12.11 -11.32
CA GLU A 167 -29.49 11.29 -12.36
C GLU A 167 -30.66 10.44 -11.82
N ASN A 168 -30.53 9.96 -10.58
CA ASN A 168 -31.55 9.19 -9.87
C ASN A 168 -32.71 10.06 -9.31
N CYS A 169 -32.73 11.37 -9.54
CA CYS A 169 -33.82 12.25 -9.13
C CYS A 169 -34.89 12.38 -10.23
N LEU A 170 -36.14 12.05 -9.90
CA LEU A 170 -37.31 12.41 -10.71
C LEU A 170 -37.66 13.88 -10.45
N ILE A 171 -37.98 14.62 -11.51
CA ILE A 171 -38.30 16.05 -11.44
C ILE A 171 -39.81 16.23 -11.65
N LEU A 172 -40.51 16.76 -10.64
CA LEU A 172 -41.92 17.12 -10.73
C LEU A 172 -42.04 18.62 -11.03
N ALA A 173 -42.20 18.97 -12.31
CA ALA A 173 -42.23 20.35 -12.78
C ALA A 173 -43.64 20.95 -12.68
N VAL A 174 -43.93 21.64 -11.58
CA VAL A 174 -45.24 22.21 -11.26
C VAL A 174 -45.37 23.61 -11.87
N THR A 175 -46.32 23.77 -12.79
CA THR A 175 -46.63 25.03 -13.51
C THR A 175 -48.12 25.35 -13.38
N PRO A 176 -48.53 26.60 -13.08
CA PRO A 176 -49.93 26.97 -13.07
C PRO A 176 -50.45 27.28 -14.48
N ALA A 177 -51.67 26.83 -14.78
CA ALA A 177 -52.30 26.89 -16.10
C ALA A 177 -52.63 28.32 -16.57
N ASN A 178 -52.80 29.25 -15.63
CA ASN A 178 -53.03 30.67 -15.91
C ASN A 178 -51.74 31.45 -16.22
N THR A 179 -50.65 30.75 -16.56
CA THR A 179 -49.39 31.34 -17.03
C THR A 179 -48.93 30.61 -18.28
N ASP A 180 -48.33 31.35 -19.22
CA ASP A 180 -47.78 30.76 -20.44
C ASP A 180 -46.65 29.75 -20.11
N LEU A 181 -46.80 28.53 -20.64
CA LEU A 181 -45.90 27.41 -20.43
C LEU A 181 -44.45 27.73 -20.84
N ALA A 182 -44.26 28.51 -21.92
CA ALA A 182 -42.91 28.91 -22.38
C ALA A 182 -42.17 29.76 -21.35
N ASN A 183 -42.90 30.39 -20.43
CA ASN A 183 -42.36 31.20 -19.35
C ASN A 183 -42.12 30.42 -18.04
N SER A 184 -42.52 29.14 -17.96
CA SER A 184 -42.35 28.29 -16.76
C SER A 184 -40.89 28.09 -16.36
N ASP A 185 -40.53 28.63 -15.19
CA ASP A 185 -39.19 28.46 -14.61
C ASP A 185 -38.93 27.01 -14.17
N ALA A 186 -39.98 26.25 -13.88
CA ALA A 186 -39.90 24.82 -13.55
C ALA A 186 -39.37 24.00 -14.74
N LEU A 187 -39.93 24.25 -15.92
CA LEU A 187 -39.60 23.52 -17.15
C LEU A 187 -38.27 23.97 -17.75
N LYS A 188 -37.88 25.24 -17.53
CA LYS A 188 -36.54 25.74 -17.86
C LYS A 188 -35.47 25.01 -17.06
N LEU A 189 -35.57 24.97 -15.72
CA LEU A 189 -34.63 24.22 -14.87
C LEU A 189 -34.61 22.73 -15.21
N ALA A 190 -35.76 22.11 -15.42
CA ALA A 190 -35.83 20.71 -15.81
C ALA A 190 -35.07 20.44 -17.13
N LYS A 191 -35.24 21.28 -18.16
CA LYS A 191 -34.54 21.12 -19.44
C LYS A 191 -33.03 21.33 -19.38
N GLU A 192 -32.52 22.06 -18.39
CA GLU A 192 -31.07 22.23 -18.21
C GLU A 192 -30.38 20.94 -17.72
N VAL A 193 -31.07 20.14 -16.89
CA VAL A 193 -30.53 18.91 -16.28
C VAL A 193 -31.12 17.61 -16.87
N ASP A 194 -32.19 17.72 -17.65
CA ASP A 194 -32.88 16.62 -18.34
C ASP A 194 -33.39 17.12 -19.72
N PRO A 195 -32.49 17.42 -20.69
CA PRO A 195 -32.89 18.02 -21.98
C PRO A 195 -33.88 17.16 -22.79
N GLN A 196 -33.78 15.83 -22.64
CA GLN A 196 -34.64 14.84 -23.31
C GLN A 196 -35.93 14.52 -22.53
N GLY A 197 -36.17 15.15 -21.36
CA GLY A 197 -37.37 14.91 -20.54
C GLY A 197 -37.52 13.47 -20.05
N LEU A 198 -36.41 12.74 -19.87
CA LEU A 198 -36.36 11.32 -19.49
C LEU A 198 -36.80 11.06 -18.05
N ARG A 199 -36.67 12.04 -17.15
CA ARG A 199 -36.96 11.93 -15.70
C ARG A 199 -37.85 13.07 -15.18
N THR A 200 -38.28 13.96 -16.07
CA THR A 200 -39.21 15.06 -15.80
C THR A 200 -40.67 14.66 -16.04
N ILE A 201 -41.55 15.03 -15.11
CA ILE A 201 -43.01 14.90 -15.19
C ILE A 201 -43.62 16.29 -15.06
N GLY A 202 -44.42 16.71 -16.03
CA GLY A 202 -45.12 18.00 -15.96
C GLY A 202 -46.40 17.91 -15.12
N VAL A 203 -46.60 18.86 -14.21
CA VAL A 203 -47.85 19.00 -13.46
C VAL A 203 -48.44 20.37 -13.71
N ILE A 204 -49.66 20.40 -14.24
CA ILE A 204 -50.39 21.64 -14.55
C ILE A 204 -51.45 21.89 -13.48
N THR A 205 -51.28 22.93 -12.67
CA THR A 205 -52.20 23.29 -11.58
C THR A 205 -53.12 24.44 -11.96
N LYS A 206 -54.15 24.75 -11.17
CA LYS A 206 -55.03 25.93 -11.35
C LYS A 206 -55.77 25.98 -12.70
N LEU A 207 -56.13 24.83 -13.26
CA LEU A 207 -56.92 24.72 -14.50
C LEU A 207 -58.33 25.31 -14.37
N ASP A 208 -58.81 25.46 -13.13
CA ASP A 208 -60.05 26.10 -12.72
C ASP A 208 -59.98 27.65 -12.67
N LEU A 209 -58.78 28.23 -12.80
CA LEU A 209 -58.53 29.68 -12.76
C LEU A 209 -57.99 30.22 -14.10
N MET A 210 -58.29 29.53 -15.21
CA MET A 210 -58.02 30.01 -16.57
C MET A 210 -59.10 31.00 -17.02
N ASP A 211 -58.73 31.93 -17.91
CA ASP A 211 -59.68 32.91 -18.45
C ASP A 211 -60.74 32.22 -19.33
N GLU A 212 -62.00 32.66 -19.22
CA GLU A 212 -63.11 32.06 -19.98
C GLU A 212 -62.84 32.12 -21.50
N GLY A 213 -62.94 30.96 -22.16
CA GLY A 213 -62.61 30.79 -23.58
C GLY A 213 -61.17 30.34 -23.85
N THR A 214 -60.33 30.19 -22.83
CA THR A 214 -58.98 29.58 -22.95
C THR A 214 -58.94 28.18 -22.32
N ASP A 215 -58.03 27.33 -22.80
CA ASP A 215 -57.76 26.03 -22.19
C ASP A 215 -56.29 25.60 -22.38
N ALA A 216 -55.79 24.75 -21.48
CA ALA A 216 -54.47 24.13 -21.55
C ALA A 216 -54.41 22.77 -22.31
N ARG A 217 -55.34 22.49 -23.23
CA ARG A 217 -55.47 21.15 -23.85
C ARG A 217 -54.23 20.71 -24.61
N ASP A 218 -53.62 21.57 -25.42
CA ASP A 218 -52.42 21.20 -26.19
C ASP A 218 -51.18 20.97 -25.30
N VAL A 219 -51.19 21.47 -24.07
CA VAL A 219 -50.19 21.14 -23.03
C VAL A 219 -50.47 19.75 -22.47
N LEU A 220 -51.72 19.49 -22.04
CA LEU A 220 -52.13 18.21 -21.45
C LEU A 220 -52.13 17.04 -22.45
N GLU A 221 -52.29 17.32 -23.74
CA GLU A 221 -52.11 16.37 -24.85
C GLU A 221 -50.63 16.22 -25.28
N ASN A 222 -49.69 16.85 -24.57
CA ASN A 222 -48.24 16.76 -24.77
C ASN A 222 -47.72 17.26 -26.14
N LYS A 223 -48.44 18.20 -26.76
CA LYS A 223 -48.12 18.73 -28.10
C LYS A 223 -47.23 19.97 -28.08
N LEU A 224 -47.45 20.89 -27.12
CA LEU A 224 -46.79 22.20 -27.12
C LEU A 224 -45.31 22.11 -26.72
N LEU A 225 -45.01 21.41 -25.62
CA LEU A 225 -43.65 21.22 -25.10
C LEU A 225 -43.51 19.76 -24.67
N PRO A 226 -43.15 18.83 -25.58
CA PRO A 226 -43.22 17.41 -25.30
C PRO A 226 -42.29 16.98 -24.14
N LEU A 227 -42.84 16.20 -23.21
CA LEU A 227 -42.09 15.46 -22.18
C LEU A 227 -42.31 13.96 -22.39
N ARG A 228 -41.27 13.13 -22.19
CA ARG A 228 -41.36 11.66 -22.34
C ARG A 228 -42.37 11.03 -21.37
N ARG A 229 -42.58 11.66 -20.21
CA ARG A 229 -43.54 11.23 -19.17
C ARG A 229 -44.87 12.01 -19.19
N GLY A 230 -45.03 12.92 -20.15
CA GLY A 230 -46.24 13.71 -20.35
C GLY A 230 -46.55 14.73 -19.24
N TYR A 231 -47.78 15.22 -19.27
CA TYR A 231 -48.34 16.18 -18.32
C TYR A 231 -49.56 15.60 -17.60
N VAL A 232 -49.73 15.93 -16.33
CA VAL A 232 -50.94 15.64 -15.55
C VAL A 232 -51.51 16.95 -15.02
N GLY A 233 -52.78 17.22 -15.35
CA GLY A 233 -53.55 18.32 -14.82
C GLY A 233 -54.09 17.99 -13.42
N VAL A 234 -54.01 18.94 -12.49
CA VAL A 234 -54.48 18.80 -11.10
C VAL A 234 -55.27 20.05 -10.69
N VAL A 235 -56.42 19.86 -10.05
CA VAL A 235 -57.24 20.93 -9.49
C VAL A 235 -57.20 20.87 -7.97
N ASN A 236 -56.61 21.89 -7.36
CA ASN A 236 -56.39 21.97 -5.92
C ASN A 236 -57.55 22.65 -5.20
N ARG A 237 -57.59 22.55 -3.87
CA ARG A 237 -58.48 23.39 -3.04
C ARG A 237 -58.08 24.86 -3.20
N SER A 238 -59.06 25.73 -3.43
CA SER A 238 -58.85 27.18 -3.44
C SER A 238 -58.54 27.71 -2.03
N GLN A 239 -58.03 28.94 -1.92
CA GLN A 239 -57.78 29.56 -0.60
C GLN A 239 -59.04 29.59 0.27
N LYS A 240 -60.20 29.88 -0.32
CA LYS A 240 -61.52 29.84 0.35
C LYS A 240 -61.93 28.43 0.78
N ASP A 241 -61.60 27.40 0.00
CA ASP A 241 -61.84 26.00 0.39
C ASP A 241 -60.96 25.57 1.57
N ILE A 242 -59.72 26.08 1.64
CA ILE A 242 -58.76 25.81 2.72
C ILE A 242 -59.23 26.48 4.03
N GLU A 243 -59.59 27.77 3.97
CA GLU A 243 -60.17 28.50 5.11
C GLU A 243 -61.49 27.87 5.59
N GLY A 244 -62.31 27.40 4.66
CA GLY A 244 -63.53 26.62 4.95
C GLY A 244 -63.29 25.16 5.39
N LYS A 245 -62.03 24.75 5.61
CA LYS A 245 -61.61 23.39 6.00
C LYS A 245 -62.26 22.28 5.16
N LYS A 246 -62.36 22.47 3.83
CA LYS A 246 -62.93 21.49 2.90
C LYS A 246 -62.13 20.19 2.93
N ASP A 247 -62.85 19.10 3.19
CA ASP A 247 -62.29 17.75 3.23
C ASP A 247 -61.63 17.35 1.89
N ILE A 248 -60.57 16.56 1.99
CA ILE A 248 -59.74 16.16 0.84
C ILE A 248 -60.46 15.13 -0.04
N LYS A 249 -61.35 14.28 0.51
CA LYS A 249 -62.18 13.40 -0.34
C LYS A 249 -63.20 14.21 -1.13
N ALA A 250 -63.79 15.23 -0.50
CA ALA A 250 -64.66 16.19 -1.19
C ALA A 250 -63.90 17.00 -2.27
N ALA A 251 -62.63 17.34 -2.04
CA ALA A 251 -61.77 17.97 -3.03
C ALA A 251 -61.49 17.05 -4.24
N MET A 252 -61.10 15.78 -4.02
CA MET A 252 -60.89 14.81 -5.10
C MET A 252 -62.17 14.54 -5.92
N LEU A 253 -63.34 14.51 -5.28
CA LEU A 253 -64.63 14.41 -5.98
C LEU A 253 -64.94 15.66 -6.82
N ALA A 254 -64.60 16.87 -6.32
CA ALA A 254 -64.74 18.11 -7.07
C ALA A 254 -63.78 18.16 -8.27
N GLU A 255 -62.52 17.75 -8.09
CA GLU A 255 -61.53 17.61 -9.16
C GLU A 255 -62.01 16.65 -10.26
N ARG A 256 -62.47 15.45 -9.88
CA ARG A 256 -63.01 14.49 -10.83
C ARG A 256 -64.26 15.01 -11.55
N LYS A 257 -65.14 15.74 -10.85
CA LYS A 257 -66.30 16.40 -11.46
C LYS A 257 -65.88 17.44 -12.49
N PHE A 258 -64.91 18.31 -12.15
CA PHE A 258 -64.36 19.32 -13.05
C PHE A 258 -63.92 18.70 -14.38
N PHE A 259 -63.00 17.72 -14.34
CA PHE A 259 -62.47 17.08 -15.56
C PHE A 259 -63.54 16.36 -16.39
N LEU A 260 -64.57 15.79 -15.77
CA LEU A 260 -65.69 15.15 -16.50
C LEU A 260 -66.67 16.16 -17.11
N SER A 261 -66.85 17.33 -16.47
CA SER A 261 -67.74 18.39 -16.95
C SER A 261 -67.12 19.33 -17.97
N HIS A 262 -65.79 19.51 -17.95
CA HIS A 262 -65.11 20.50 -18.79
C HIS A 262 -65.00 20.02 -20.25
N PRO A 263 -65.55 20.76 -21.24
CA PRO A 263 -65.67 20.27 -22.62
C PRO A 263 -64.32 19.98 -23.27
N ALA A 264 -63.28 20.76 -22.97
CA ALA A 264 -61.93 20.56 -23.51
C ALA A 264 -61.12 19.43 -22.85
N TYR A 265 -61.55 18.91 -21.67
CA TYR A 265 -60.79 17.90 -20.91
C TYR A 265 -61.52 16.55 -20.73
N ARG A 266 -62.81 16.48 -21.06
CA ARG A 266 -63.65 15.30 -20.82
C ARG A 266 -63.10 14.00 -21.41
N HIS A 267 -62.44 14.05 -22.57
CA HIS A 267 -61.84 12.88 -23.23
C HIS A 267 -60.48 12.46 -22.66
N ILE A 268 -59.87 13.29 -21.80
CA ILE A 268 -58.60 13.00 -21.12
C ILE A 268 -58.75 12.86 -19.60
N ALA A 269 -59.98 12.99 -19.06
CA ALA A 269 -60.29 12.99 -17.63
C ALA A 269 -59.75 11.77 -16.84
N ASP A 270 -59.57 10.61 -17.47
CA ASP A 270 -59.00 9.40 -16.86
C ASP A 270 -57.46 9.41 -16.74
N ARG A 271 -56.80 10.36 -17.43
CA ARG A 271 -55.36 10.65 -17.35
C ARG A 271 -55.05 11.91 -16.54
N MET A 272 -56.04 12.44 -15.83
CA MET A 272 -55.96 13.71 -15.08
C MET A 272 -56.36 13.52 -13.62
N GLY A 273 -55.99 14.50 -12.81
CA GLY A 273 -56.27 14.58 -11.38
C GLY A 273 -55.23 13.91 -10.49
N THR A 274 -55.28 14.27 -9.20
CA THR A 274 -54.38 13.77 -8.15
C THR A 274 -54.27 12.23 -8.12
N PRO A 275 -55.36 11.44 -8.22
CA PRO A 275 -55.25 9.97 -8.17
C PRO A 275 -54.49 9.39 -9.38
N HIS A 276 -54.56 10.05 -10.55
CA HIS A 276 -53.78 9.64 -11.71
C HIS A 276 -52.29 9.99 -11.52
N LEU A 277 -51.99 11.19 -11.03
CA LEU A 277 -50.62 11.62 -10.74
C LEU A 277 -49.93 10.69 -9.72
N GLN A 278 -50.64 10.29 -8.67
CA GLN A 278 -50.21 9.24 -7.73
C GLN A 278 -49.84 7.96 -8.46
N LYS A 279 -50.75 7.42 -9.29
CA LYS A 279 -50.49 6.19 -10.05
C LYS A 279 -49.25 6.33 -10.96
N VAL A 280 -49.07 7.46 -11.62
CA VAL A 280 -47.93 7.73 -12.51
C VAL A 280 -46.62 7.74 -11.73
N LEU A 281 -46.50 8.53 -10.65
CA LEU A 281 -45.28 8.60 -9.86
C LEU A 281 -44.88 7.25 -9.28
N ASN A 282 -45.87 6.50 -8.79
CA ASN A 282 -45.67 5.13 -8.29
C ASN A 282 -45.09 4.20 -9.38
N GLN A 283 -45.65 4.24 -10.60
CA GLN A 283 -45.13 3.43 -11.71
C GLN A 283 -43.67 3.79 -12.04
N GLN A 284 -43.30 5.08 -11.99
CA GLN A 284 -41.93 5.49 -12.29
C GLN A 284 -40.93 5.09 -11.20
N LEU A 285 -41.33 5.14 -9.93
CA LEU A 285 -40.54 4.58 -8.83
C LEU A 285 -40.29 3.07 -9.03
N THR A 286 -41.34 2.29 -9.28
CA THR A 286 -41.25 0.84 -9.55
C THR A 286 -40.33 0.53 -10.73
N ASN A 287 -40.48 1.25 -11.84
CA ASN A 287 -39.65 1.06 -13.03
C ASN A 287 -38.17 1.36 -12.74
N HIS A 288 -37.85 2.48 -12.07
CA HIS A 288 -36.47 2.84 -11.75
C HIS A 288 -35.81 1.87 -10.76
N ILE A 289 -36.56 1.37 -9.76
CA ILE A 289 -36.08 0.29 -8.88
C ILE A 289 -35.72 -0.95 -9.72
N ARG A 290 -36.56 -1.33 -10.69
CA ARG A 290 -36.29 -2.46 -11.57
C ARG A 290 -35.05 -2.25 -12.45
N ASP A 291 -34.84 -1.05 -12.97
CA ASP A 291 -33.70 -0.73 -13.85
C ASP A 291 -32.36 -0.71 -13.08
N THR A 292 -32.38 -0.37 -11.79
CA THR A 292 -31.17 -0.30 -10.93
C THR A 292 -30.80 -1.63 -10.25
N LEU A 293 -31.79 -2.48 -9.95
CA LEU A 293 -31.58 -3.76 -9.26
C LEU A 293 -30.58 -4.74 -9.92
N PRO A 294 -30.50 -4.89 -11.25
CA PRO A 294 -29.51 -5.77 -11.90
C PRO A 294 -28.06 -5.37 -11.58
N ASN A 295 -27.75 -4.08 -11.63
CA ASN A 295 -26.42 -3.57 -11.31
C ASN A 295 -26.11 -3.73 -9.82
N PHE A 296 -27.09 -3.49 -8.95
CA PHE A 296 -26.95 -3.73 -7.51
C PHE A 296 -26.71 -5.22 -7.19
N ARG A 297 -27.47 -6.13 -7.81
CA ARG A 297 -27.29 -7.58 -7.72
C ARG A 297 -25.87 -8.00 -8.10
N ASN A 298 -25.38 -7.54 -9.24
CA ASN A 298 -24.03 -7.89 -9.72
C ASN A 298 -22.94 -7.47 -8.73
N LYS A 299 -23.10 -6.29 -8.11
CA LYS A 299 -22.19 -5.80 -7.06
C LYS A 299 -22.20 -6.70 -5.81
N LEU A 300 -23.39 -7.09 -5.34
CA LEU A 300 -23.53 -8.00 -4.19
C LEU A 300 -22.98 -9.41 -4.50
N GLN A 301 -23.18 -9.92 -5.72
CA GLN A 301 -22.59 -11.20 -6.14
C GLN A 301 -21.06 -11.14 -6.14
N GLY A 302 -20.46 -10.03 -6.61
CA GLY A 302 -19.02 -9.82 -6.54
C GLY A 302 -18.48 -9.81 -5.11
N GLN A 303 -19.15 -9.11 -4.20
CA GLN A 303 -18.80 -9.08 -2.77
C GLN A 303 -18.96 -10.46 -2.11
N LEU A 304 -20.06 -11.17 -2.39
CA LEU A 304 -20.26 -12.53 -1.88
C LEU A 304 -19.13 -13.44 -2.33
N LEU A 305 -18.75 -13.40 -3.61
CA LEU A 305 -17.71 -14.27 -4.18
C LEU A 305 -16.32 -13.99 -3.61
N SER A 306 -15.99 -12.73 -3.28
CA SER A 306 -14.73 -12.41 -2.60
C SER A 306 -14.69 -12.96 -1.17
N ILE A 307 -15.80 -12.89 -0.45
CA ILE A 307 -15.92 -13.38 0.94
C ILE A 307 -16.05 -14.91 0.99
N GLU A 308 -16.60 -15.54 -0.03
CA GLU A 308 -16.88 -16.97 -0.07
C GLU A 308 -15.61 -17.83 0.07
N HIS A 309 -14.48 -17.42 -0.51
CA HIS A 309 -13.21 -18.12 -0.35
C HIS A 309 -12.70 -18.10 1.10
N GLU A 310 -12.79 -16.94 1.78
CA GLU A 310 -12.42 -16.84 3.20
C GLU A 310 -13.41 -17.64 4.06
N VAL A 311 -14.71 -17.53 3.78
CA VAL A 311 -15.76 -18.23 4.54
C VAL A 311 -15.76 -19.74 4.33
N GLU A 312 -15.29 -20.28 3.20
CA GLU A 312 -15.16 -21.74 3.02
C GLU A 312 -14.16 -22.37 4.01
N ALA A 313 -13.12 -21.61 4.41
CA ALA A 313 -12.21 -22.00 5.49
C ALA A 313 -12.93 -22.03 6.86
N TYR A 314 -13.89 -21.12 7.09
CA TYR A 314 -14.61 -21.00 8.37
C TYR A 314 -15.92 -21.83 8.46
N LYS A 315 -16.61 -22.16 7.37
CA LYS A 315 -17.80 -23.06 7.36
C LYS A 315 -17.49 -24.43 7.98
N ASN A 316 -16.24 -24.85 7.83
CA ASN A 316 -15.69 -26.09 8.34
C ASN A 316 -15.15 -25.97 9.79
N PHE A 317 -15.10 -24.76 10.34
CA PHE A 317 -14.55 -24.52 11.66
C PHE A 317 -15.59 -24.84 12.75
N LYS A 318 -15.45 -26.01 13.37
CA LYS A 318 -16.09 -26.33 14.65
C LYS A 318 -15.04 -26.14 15.75
N PRO A 319 -15.17 -25.14 16.65
CA PRO A 319 -14.21 -24.88 17.71
C PRO A 319 -13.99 -26.05 18.69
N GLU A 320 -14.88 -27.05 18.67
CA GLU A 320 -14.87 -28.21 19.57
C GLU A 320 -14.39 -29.52 18.92
N ASP A 321 -14.05 -29.55 17.62
CA ASP A 321 -13.54 -30.78 16.97
C ASP A 321 -12.03 -30.95 17.23
N PRO A 322 -11.60 -31.91 18.08
CA PRO A 322 -10.19 -32.06 18.44
C PRO A 322 -9.36 -32.47 17.22
N THR A 323 -9.94 -33.28 16.32
CA THR A 323 -9.28 -33.77 15.09
C THR A 323 -8.84 -32.63 14.18
N ARG A 324 -9.66 -31.58 14.08
CA ARG A 324 -9.33 -30.39 13.29
C ARG A 324 -8.30 -29.50 13.98
N LYS A 325 -8.34 -29.36 15.31
CA LYS A 325 -7.28 -28.67 16.08
C LYS A 325 -5.91 -29.35 15.91
N THR A 326 -5.86 -30.67 16.10
CA THR A 326 -4.66 -31.52 15.88
C THR A 326 -4.09 -31.32 14.47
N LYS A 327 -4.94 -31.32 13.44
CA LYS A 327 -4.51 -31.08 12.05
C LYS A 327 -4.01 -29.66 11.81
N ALA A 328 -4.69 -28.65 12.35
CA ALA A 328 -4.28 -27.25 12.22
C ALA A 328 -2.94 -26.99 12.92
N LEU A 329 -2.76 -27.48 14.15
CA LEU A 329 -1.50 -27.44 14.89
C LEU A 329 -0.35 -28.04 14.07
N LEU A 330 -0.55 -29.26 13.53
CA LEU A 330 0.43 -29.92 12.67
C LEU A 330 0.82 -29.05 11.45
N GLN A 331 -0.17 -28.52 10.72
CA GLN A 331 0.07 -27.69 9.54
C GLN A 331 0.80 -26.37 9.89
N MET A 332 0.46 -25.74 11.01
CA MET A 332 1.09 -24.49 11.44
C MET A 332 2.53 -24.69 11.92
N VAL A 333 2.82 -25.77 12.66
CA VAL A 333 4.20 -26.10 13.08
C VAL A 333 5.06 -26.50 11.88
N GLN A 334 4.51 -27.27 10.93
CA GLN A 334 5.19 -27.57 9.67
C GLN A 334 5.49 -26.31 8.85
N GLN A 335 4.53 -25.38 8.74
CA GLN A 335 4.73 -24.11 8.05
C GLN A 335 5.78 -23.23 8.75
N PHE A 336 5.79 -23.19 10.09
CA PHE A 336 6.81 -22.51 10.87
C PHE A 336 8.22 -23.09 10.62
N ALA A 337 8.36 -24.42 10.57
CA ALA A 337 9.62 -25.08 10.28
C ALA A 337 10.16 -24.74 8.88
N VAL A 338 9.29 -24.83 7.86
CA VAL A 338 9.61 -24.45 6.47
C VAL A 338 9.97 -22.97 6.36
N ASP A 339 9.24 -22.08 7.04
CA ASP A 339 9.54 -20.64 7.04
C ASP A 339 10.87 -20.32 7.73
N PHE A 340 11.20 -21.00 8.82
CA PHE A 340 12.48 -20.87 9.51
C PHE A 340 13.64 -21.32 8.61
N GLU A 341 13.53 -22.50 7.99
CA GLU A 341 14.53 -23.00 7.03
C GLU A 341 14.71 -22.04 5.84
N LYS A 342 13.61 -21.57 5.23
CA LYS A 342 13.66 -20.56 4.15
C LYS A 342 14.36 -19.26 4.55
N ARG A 343 14.20 -18.79 5.79
CA ARG A 343 14.88 -17.57 6.29
C ARG A 343 16.35 -17.77 6.65
N ILE A 344 16.76 -18.98 7.02
CA ILE A 344 18.15 -19.31 7.37
C ILE A 344 18.96 -19.69 6.13
N GLU A 345 18.40 -20.46 5.21
CA GLU A 345 19.10 -20.94 4.00
C GLU A 345 18.92 -20.01 2.79
N GLY A 346 17.91 -19.13 2.80
CA GLY A 346 17.61 -18.22 1.70
C GLY A 346 16.76 -18.84 0.57
N SER A 347 16.19 -20.03 0.79
CA SER A 347 15.42 -20.82 -0.17
C SER A 347 13.94 -20.39 -0.34
N GLY A 348 13.64 -19.10 -0.15
CA GLY A 348 12.28 -18.56 -0.22
C GLY A 348 11.76 -18.33 -1.65
N ASP A 349 10.47 -18.62 -1.88
CA ASP A 349 9.82 -18.40 -3.19
C ASP A 349 9.63 -16.90 -3.53
N GLN A 350 9.70 -16.05 -2.50
CA GLN A 350 9.68 -14.60 -2.60
C GLN A 350 10.92 -14.05 -1.89
N VAL A 351 11.74 -13.29 -2.61
CA VAL A 351 12.94 -12.66 -2.07
C VAL A 351 12.59 -11.27 -1.55
N ASP A 352 12.83 -11.03 -0.26
CA ASP A 352 12.73 -9.70 0.34
C ASP A 352 13.84 -8.80 -0.22
N THR A 353 13.47 -7.69 -0.85
CA THR A 353 14.40 -6.73 -1.47
C THR A 353 14.71 -5.53 -0.58
N LEU A 354 14.08 -5.43 0.60
CA LEU A 354 14.21 -4.30 1.52
C LEU A 354 15.03 -4.66 2.76
N GLU A 355 14.87 -5.88 3.31
CA GLU A 355 15.61 -6.34 4.48
C GLU A 355 16.49 -7.58 4.20
N LEU A 356 17.70 -7.58 4.77
CA LEU A 356 18.55 -8.78 4.81
C LEU A 356 17.87 -9.90 5.63
N SER A 357 17.81 -11.10 5.06
CA SER A 357 17.34 -12.31 5.75
C SER A 357 18.21 -12.69 6.95
N GLY A 358 17.67 -13.51 7.85
CA GLY A 358 18.41 -14.02 9.02
C GLY A 358 19.70 -14.74 8.61
N GLY A 359 19.61 -15.62 7.61
CA GLY A 359 20.76 -16.29 7.01
C GLY A 359 21.81 -15.33 6.45
N ALA A 360 21.40 -14.31 5.69
CA ALA A 360 22.31 -13.32 5.12
C ALA A 360 23.04 -12.49 6.21
N LYS A 361 22.36 -12.15 7.29
CA LYS A 361 22.99 -11.48 8.44
C LYS A 361 23.93 -12.39 9.23
N ILE A 362 23.60 -13.67 9.41
CA ILE A 362 24.49 -14.66 10.03
C ILE A 362 25.76 -14.83 9.19
N ASN A 363 25.63 -14.92 7.85
CA ASN A 363 26.76 -14.93 6.92
C ASN A 363 27.64 -13.68 7.11
N ARG A 364 27.03 -12.48 7.18
CA ARG A 364 27.72 -11.23 7.50
C ARG A 364 28.44 -11.25 8.85
N ILE A 365 27.86 -11.86 9.89
CA ILE A 365 28.52 -12.02 11.20
C ILE A 365 29.80 -12.87 11.04
N PHE A 366 29.73 -14.00 10.35
CA PHE A 366 30.87 -14.90 10.17
C PHE A 366 31.97 -14.35 9.26
N HIS A 367 31.63 -13.67 8.16
CA HIS A 367 32.58 -13.35 7.10
C HIS A 367 33.02 -11.87 7.05
N GLU A 368 32.23 -10.94 7.60
CA GLU A 368 32.63 -9.54 7.77
C GLU A 368 32.96 -9.23 9.24
N ARG A 369 31.99 -9.44 10.14
CA ARG A 369 32.08 -8.89 11.50
C ARG A 369 33.09 -9.59 12.38
N PHE A 370 33.11 -10.92 12.39
CA PHE A 370 34.02 -11.70 13.22
C PHE A 370 35.49 -11.51 12.81
N PRO A 371 35.88 -11.56 11.51
CA PRO A 371 37.22 -11.18 11.06
C PRO A 371 37.59 -9.74 11.43
N PHE A 372 36.64 -8.79 11.33
CA PHE A 372 36.87 -7.41 11.77
C PHE A 372 37.12 -7.31 13.28
N GLU A 373 36.36 -7.99 14.13
CA GLU A 373 36.58 -7.98 15.58
C GLU A 373 37.92 -8.63 15.96
N ILE A 374 38.40 -9.63 15.20
CA ILE A 374 39.76 -10.19 15.37
C ILE A 374 40.84 -9.14 15.04
N VAL A 375 40.72 -8.46 13.89
CA VAL A 375 41.71 -7.46 13.44
C VAL A 375 41.67 -6.19 14.31
N LYS A 376 40.48 -5.79 14.79
CA LYS A 376 40.26 -4.63 15.66
C LYS A 376 40.92 -4.79 17.04
N MET A 377 41.29 -6.00 17.46
CA MET A 377 42.22 -6.20 18.57
C MET A 377 43.63 -5.79 18.15
N GLU A 378 43.81 -4.49 17.87
CA GLU A 378 45.08 -3.94 17.40
C GLU A 378 46.18 -4.20 18.43
N PHE A 379 47.25 -4.83 17.94
CA PHE A 379 48.46 -5.01 18.70
C PHE A 379 49.13 -3.64 18.79
N ASN A 380 49.23 -3.09 20.00
CA ASN A 380 50.13 -1.98 20.23
C ASN A 380 51.56 -2.48 19.98
N GLU A 381 52.11 -2.17 18.80
CA GLU A 381 53.39 -2.70 18.32
C GLU A 381 54.57 -2.34 19.24
N LYS A 382 54.46 -1.24 20.02
CA LYS A 382 55.42 -0.88 21.06
C LYS A 382 55.26 -1.75 22.30
N GLU A 383 54.03 -2.04 22.68
CA GLU A 383 53.73 -2.94 23.80
C GLU A 383 54.13 -4.38 23.50
N LEU A 384 53.87 -4.91 22.29
CA LEU A 384 54.30 -6.24 21.90
C LEU A 384 55.83 -6.37 21.97
N ARG A 385 56.59 -5.40 21.45
CA ARG A 385 58.06 -5.38 21.57
C ARG A 385 58.54 -5.26 23.02
N ARG A 386 57.84 -4.48 23.86
CA ARG A 386 58.08 -4.40 25.31
C ARG A 386 57.82 -5.73 26.02
N GLU A 387 56.71 -6.40 25.71
CA GLU A 387 56.37 -7.73 26.24
C GLU A 387 57.41 -8.77 25.84
N ILE A 388 57.83 -8.80 24.57
CA ILE A 388 58.89 -9.68 24.08
C ILE A 388 60.21 -9.37 24.80
N SER A 389 60.59 -8.10 24.97
CA SER A 389 61.80 -7.70 25.70
C SER A 389 61.78 -8.17 27.16
N TYR A 390 60.66 -8.00 27.86
CA TYR A 390 60.51 -8.53 29.22
C TYR A 390 60.50 -10.06 29.26
N ALA A 391 59.85 -10.74 28.31
CA ALA A 391 59.87 -12.20 28.25
C ALA A 391 61.30 -12.73 28.08
N ILE A 392 62.07 -12.17 27.14
CA ILE A 392 63.49 -12.48 26.93
C ILE A 392 64.27 -12.25 28.22
N LYS A 393 64.18 -11.06 28.85
CA LYS A 393 64.92 -10.73 30.09
C LYS A 393 64.56 -11.67 31.25
N ASN A 394 63.28 -12.00 31.41
CA ASN A 394 62.80 -12.85 32.50
C ASN A 394 63.21 -14.33 32.33
N ILE A 395 63.25 -14.84 31.09
CA ILE A 395 63.69 -16.22 30.79
C ILE A 395 65.21 -16.35 31.00
N HIS A 396 65.98 -15.32 30.65
CA HIS A 396 67.41 -15.24 30.96
C HIS A 396 67.68 -15.20 32.47
N GLY A 397 66.90 -14.41 33.21
CA GLY A 397 67.07 -14.21 34.65
C GLY A 397 68.48 -13.73 34.98
N ILE A 398 69.16 -14.46 35.89
CA ILE A 398 70.54 -14.16 36.31
C ILE A 398 71.63 -14.68 35.34
N ARG A 399 71.27 -15.29 34.22
CA ARG A 399 72.23 -15.89 33.26
C ARG A 399 72.26 -15.11 31.94
N THR A 400 73.46 -14.78 31.47
CA THR A 400 73.68 -14.32 30.09
C THR A 400 73.48 -15.49 29.12
N GLY A 401 72.32 -15.57 28.49
CA GLY A 401 71.95 -16.69 27.63
C GLY A 401 72.43 -16.53 26.20
N LEU A 402 73.01 -17.60 25.67
CA LEU A 402 73.45 -17.68 24.28
C LEU A 402 72.31 -18.05 23.31
N PHE A 403 71.22 -18.66 23.82
CA PHE A 403 70.11 -19.16 23.03
C PHE A 403 68.76 -18.97 23.76
N THR A 404 68.00 -17.95 23.38
CA THR A 404 66.69 -17.63 24.00
C THR A 404 65.57 -17.21 23.02
N PRO A 405 65.32 -17.88 21.86
CA PRO A 405 64.16 -17.55 21.02
C PRO A 405 62.86 -18.24 21.48
N ASP A 406 62.95 -19.53 21.83
CA ASP A 406 61.81 -20.45 21.74
C ASP A 406 60.78 -20.26 22.86
N MET A 407 61.22 -20.24 24.13
CA MET A 407 60.34 -20.02 25.28
C MET A 407 59.70 -18.61 25.27
N ALA A 408 60.41 -17.61 24.75
CA ALA A 408 59.90 -16.24 24.65
C ALA A 408 58.84 -16.14 23.55
N PHE A 409 59.09 -16.75 22.39
CA PHE A 409 58.11 -16.93 21.32
C PHE A 409 56.87 -17.69 21.84
N GLU A 410 57.03 -18.82 22.52
CA GLU A 410 55.93 -19.62 23.05
C GLU A 410 55.06 -18.84 24.04
N ALA A 411 55.68 -18.18 25.04
CA ALA A 411 54.95 -17.42 26.04
C ALA A 411 54.13 -16.27 25.42
N ILE A 412 54.72 -15.56 24.44
CA ILE A 412 54.03 -14.46 23.75
C ILE A 412 52.91 -15.00 22.87
N VAL A 413 53.15 -16.04 22.04
CA VAL A 413 52.11 -16.65 21.21
C VAL A 413 50.91 -17.11 22.06
N LYS A 414 51.13 -17.88 23.13
CA LYS A 414 50.04 -18.34 24.01
C LYS A 414 49.24 -17.16 24.57
N LYS A 415 49.91 -16.09 24.99
CA LYS A 415 49.27 -14.85 25.48
C LYS A 415 48.39 -14.18 24.40
N GLN A 416 48.81 -14.18 23.13
CA GLN A 416 48.00 -13.59 22.06
C GLN A 416 46.85 -14.50 21.62
N ILE A 417 47.02 -15.83 21.61
CA ILE A 417 45.94 -16.79 21.30
C ILE A 417 44.79 -16.67 22.32
N VAL A 418 45.09 -16.54 23.61
CA VAL A 418 44.06 -16.37 24.66
C VAL A 418 43.15 -15.16 24.43
N LYS A 419 43.65 -14.08 23.82
CA LYS A 419 42.84 -12.90 23.48
C LYS A 419 41.72 -13.21 22.48
N LEU A 420 41.87 -14.25 21.65
CA LEU A 420 40.87 -14.67 20.66
C LEU A 420 39.57 -15.20 21.31
N LYS A 421 39.57 -15.52 22.62
CA LYS A 421 38.36 -15.96 23.36
C LYS A 421 37.25 -14.91 23.31
N GLY A 422 37.59 -13.64 23.53
CA GLY A 422 36.64 -12.51 23.53
C GLY A 422 35.82 -12.36 22.23
N PRO A 423 36.45 -12.13 21.06
CA PRO A 423 35.71 -11.98 19.80
C PRO A 423 35.01 -13.27 19.36
N SER A 424 35.54 -14.44 19.74
CA SER A 424 34.91 -15.73 19.39
C SER A 424 33.61 -15.93 20.15
N LEU A 425 33.57 -15.69 21.46
CA LEU A 425 32.34 -15.69 22.25
C LEU A 425 31.33 -14.65 21.75
N LYS A 426 31.79 -13.43 21.45
CA LYS A 426 30.95 -12.37 20.89
C LYS A 426 30.33 -12.74 19.53
N SER A 427 31.02 -13.54 18.72
CA SER A 427 30.47 -14.09 17.47
C SER A 427 29.30 -15.06 17.74
N VAL A 428 29.40 -15.89 18.80
CA VAL A 428 28.30 -16.75 19.25
C VAL A 428 27.11 -15.90 19.69
N ASP A 429 27.32 -14.87 20.52
CA ASP A 429 26.27 -13.98 21.03
C ASP A 429 25.47 -13.29 19.89
N LEU A 430 26.18 -12.78 18.87
CA LEU A 430 25.55 -12.12 17.73
C LEU A 430 24.69 -13.08 16.89
N VAL A 431 25.12 -14.34 16.73
CA VAL A 431 24.33 -15.36 16.02
C VAL A 431 23.09 -15.76 16.82
N ILE A 432 23.20 -15.92 18.14
CA ILE A 432 22.04 -16.19 19.02
C ILE A 432 20.98 -15.10 18.88
N GLN A 433 21.39 -13.83 18.89
CA GLN A 433 20.48 -12.70 18.73
C GLN A 433 19.73 -12.76 17.39
N GLU A 434 20.42 -13.04 16.28
CA GLU A 434 19.74 -13.12 14.97
C GLU A 434 18.90 -14.40 14.81
N LEU A 435 19.26 -15.52 15.44
CA LEU A 435 18.41 -16.71 15.51
C LEU A 435 17.10 -16.42 16.26
N ILE A 436 17.16 -15.81 17.44
CA ILE A 436 15.97 -15.41 18.21
C ILE A 436 15.11 -14.42 17.43
N ASN A 437 15.72 -13.44 16.75
CA ASN A 437 15.01 -12.51 15.86
C ASN A 437 14.34 -13.23 14.68
N THR A 438 14.98 -14.27 14.13
CA THR A 438 14.44 -15.07 13.03
C THR A 438 13.23 -15.89 13.49
N VAL A 439 13.30 -16.53 14.66
CA VAL A 439 12.16 -17.23 15.29
C VAL A 439 10.97 -16.29 15.43
N LYS A 440 11.17 -15.12 16.06
CA LYS A 440 10.14 -14.07 16.21
C LYS A 440 9.56 -13.54 14.90
N LYS A 441 10.33 -13.55 13.81
CA LYS A 441 9.85 -13.19 12.46
C LYS A 441 9.02 -14.30 11.79
N CYS A 442 9.20 -15.57 12.18
CA CYS A 442 8.41 -16.69 11.69
C CYS A 442 7.11 -16.88 12.49
N THR A 443 7.18 -16.79 13.82
CA THR A 443 6.02 -16.94 14.73
C THR A 443 4.93 -15.90 14.52
N LYS A 444 5.21 -14.74 13.91
CA LYS A 444 4.17 -13.78 13.48
C LYS A 444 3.04 -14.40 12.64
N LYS A 445 3.29 -15.46 11.87
CA LYS A 445 2.22 -16.18 11.12
C LYS A 445 1.35 -17.08 12.01
N LEU A 446 1.78 -17.35 13.24
CA LEU A 446 1.05 -18.08 14.28
C LEU A 446 0.17 -17.16 15.14
N ALA A 447 0.21 -15.83 14.94
CA ALA A 447 -0.48 -14.83 15.77
C ALA A 447 -2.02 -15.01 15.86
N ASN A 448 -2.62 -15.78 14.95
CA ASN A 448 -4.04 -16.18 15.02
C ASN A 448 -4.34 -17.02 16.27
N PHE A 449 -3.34 -17.71 16.82
CA PHE A 449 -3.40 -18.53 18.03
C PHE A 449 -2.33 -18.04 19.02
N PRO A 450 -2.64 -17.04 19.88
CA PRO A 450 -1.63 -16.37 20.71
C PRO A 450 -0.86 -17.33 21.62
N ARG A 451 -1.54 -18.29 22.25
CA ARG A 451 -0.90 -19.28 23.14
C ARG A 451 0.09 -20.19 22.38
N LEU A 452 -0.29 -20.68 21.19
CA LEU A 452 0.62 -21.43 20.31
C LEU A 452 1.85 -20.59 19.91
N CYS A 453 1.66 -19.32 19.59
CA CYS A 453 2.74 -18.41 19.24
C CYS A 453 3.73 -18.25 20.39
N GLU A 454 3.24 -17.91 21.59
CA GLU A 454 4.05 -17.74 22.81
C GLU A 454 4.80 -19.02 23.19
N GLU A 455 4.11 -20.17 23.18
CA GLU A 455 4.71 -21.45 23.58
C GLU A 455 5.74 -21.94 22.55
N THR A 456 5.51 -21.73 21.25
CA THR A 456 6.49 -22.00 20.20
C THR A 456 7.73 -21.13 20.36
N GLU A 457 7.58 -19.82 20.62
CA GLU A 457 8.71 -18.94 20.90
C GLU A 457 9.46 -19.37 22.16
N ARG A 458 8.74 -19.71 23.24
CA ARG A 458 9.31 -20.14 24.52
C ARG A 458 10.16 -21.41 24.37
N ILE A 459 9.62 -22.44 23.73
CA ILE A 459 10.31 -23.72 23.52
C ILE A 459 11.58 -23.51 22.68
N VAL A 460 11.48 -22.86 21.52
CA VAL A 460 12.63 -22.70 20.62
C VAL A 460 13.69 -21.75 21.22
N ALA A 461 13.28 -20.66 21.90
CA ALA A 461 14.22 -19.76 22.56
C ALA A 461 14.92 -20.40 23.77
N ASN A 462 14.30 -21.36 24.45
CA ASN A 462 14.93 -22.14 25.50
C ASN A 462 15.95 -23.14 24.92
N HIS A 463 15.61 -23.84 23.83
CA HIS A 463 16.56 -24.71 23.12
C HIS A 463 17.78 -23.94 22.62
N ILE A 464 17.59 -22.77 22.00
CA ILE A 464 18.70 -21.89 21.57
C ILE A 464 19.63 -21.53 22.76
N ARG A 465 19.08 -21.23 23.94
CA ARG A 465 19.86 -20.93 25.16
C ARG A 465 20.57 -22.15 25.76
N GLU A 466 20.04 -23.36 25.59
CA GLU A 466 20.77 -24.58 25.94
C GLU A 466 21.95 -24.82 24.98
N ARG A 467 21.75 -24.57 23.68
CA ARG A 467 22.78 -24.70 22.64
C ARG A 467 23.86 -23.62 22.73
N GLU A 468 23.53 -22.43 23.25
CA GLU A 468 24.48 -21.36 23.58
C GLU A 468 25.60 -21.86 24.48
N GLY A 469 25.28 -22.42 25.66
CA GLY A 469 26.30 -22.90 26.61
C GLY A 469 27.24 -23.93 25.97
N LYS A 470 26.66 -24.98 25.39
CA LYS A 470 27.40 -26.06 24.71
C LYS A 470 28.30 -25.54 23.58
N THR A 471 27.89 -24.51 22.87
CA THR A 471 28.67 -23.91 21.78
C THR A 471 29.77 -22.99 22.31
N LYS A 472 29.52 -22.21 23.36
CA LYS A 472 30.54 -21.38 24.04
C LYS A 472 31.65 -22.24 24.64
N ASP A 473 31.30 -23.34 25.30
CA ASP A 473 32.27 -24.28 25.87
C ASP A 473 33.15 -24.91 24.78
N GLN A 474 32.56 -25.35 23.67
CA GLN A 474 33.32 -25.89 22.53
C GLN A 474 34.24 -24.82 21.89
N VAL A 475 33.77 -23.58 21.74
CA VAL A 475 34.56 -22.46 21.22
C VAL A 475 35.76 -22.16 22.13
N LEU A 476 35.58 -22.20 23.45
CA LEU A 476 36.67 -22.04 24.41
C LEU A 476 37.67 -23.19 24.32
N LEU A 477 37.19 -24.44 24.28
CA LEU A 477 38.02 -25.64 24.13
C LEU A 477 38.86 -25.60 22.84
N LEU A 478 38.29 -25.17 21.71
CA LEU A 478 39.02 -25.04 20.44
C LEU A 478 40.18 -24.04 20.55
N ILE A 479 40.03 -22.96 21.31
CA ILE A 479 41.08 -21.97 21.54
C ILE A 479 42.11 -22.52 22.54
N ASP A 480 41.69 -23.23 23.58
CA ASP A 480 42.60 -23.87 24.53
C ASP A 480 43.43 -24.98 23.89
N ILE A 481 42.90 -25.68 22.87
CA ILE A 481 43.68 -26.58 22.01
C ILE A 481 44.81 -25.80 21.28
N GLN A 482 44.54 -24.62 20.71
CA GLN A 482 45.58 -23.80 20.08
C GLN A 482 46.61 -23.25 21.09
N VAL A 483 46.23 -23.06 22.36
CA VAL A 483 47.17 -22.69 23.44
C VAL A 483 48.00 -23.88 23.90
N SER A 484 47.46 -25.11 23.82
CA SER A 484 48.11 -26.31 24.36
C SER A 484 49.43 -26.69 23.66
N TYR A 485 49.51 -26.51 22.33
CA TYR A 485 50.66 -26.91 21.53
C TYR A 485 50.90 -25.94 20.37
N ILE A 486 52.16 -25.49 20.23
CA ILE A 486 52.59 -24.62 19.13
C ILE A 486 53.29 -25.47 18.07
N ASN A 487 52.62 -25.68 16.93
CA ASN A 487 53.17 -26.44 15.83
C ASN A 487 54.15 -25.62 14.96
N THR A 488 55.43 -25.61 15.32
CA THR A 488 56.50 -24.98 14.53
C THR A 488 56.83 -25.70 13.21
N ASN A 489 56.22 -26.85 12.94
CA ASN A 489 56.38 -27.60 11.68
C ASN A 489 55.26 -27.32 10.66
N HIS A 490 54.40 -26.33 10.91
CA HIS A 490 53.33 -25.95 10.00
C HIS A 490 53.89 -25.32 8.70
N GLU A 491 53.36 -25.72 7.53
CA GLU A 491 53.89 -25.31 6.21
C GLU A 491 53.92 -23.78 6.00
N ASP A 492 52.87 -23.07 6.39
CA ASP A 492 52.80 -21.59 6.34
C ASP A 492 53.71 -20.87 7.38
N PHE A 493 54.42 -21.58 8.28
CA PHE A 493 55.27 -20.97 9.30
C PHE A 493 56.68 -20.70 8.78
N ILE A 494 57.15 -19.46 8.89
CA ILE A 494 58.45 -19.06 8.29
C ILE A 494 59.66 -19.80 8.87
N GLY A 495 59.58 -20.30 10.11
CA GLY A 495 60.68 -20.94 10.81
C GLY A 495 61.76 -19.97 11.31
N PHE A 496 62.50 -20.40 12.34
CA PHE A 496 63.49 -19.58 13.04
C PHE A 496 64.62 -19.04 12.14
N ALA A 497 65.11 -19.86 11.20
CA ALA A 497 66.19 -19.47 10.29
C ALA A 497 65.80 -18.31 9.36
N ASN A 498 64.60 -18.35 8.76
CA ASN A 498 64.14 -17.29 7.86
C ASN A 498 63.76 -16.02 8.61
N ALA A 499 63.25 -16.14 9.85
CA ALA A 499 63.02 -14.98 10.72
C ALA A 499 64.31 -14.24 11.07
N GLN A 500 65.38 -14.97 11.40
CA GLN A 500 66.71 -14.37 11.61
C GLN A 500 67.28 -13.74 10.34
N GLN A 501 67.11 -14.36 9.16
CA GLN A 501 67.51 -13.75 7.89
C GLN A 501 66.74 -12.44 7.62
N ARG A 502 65.41 -12.41 7.83
CA ARG A 502 64.60 -11.19 7.69
C ARG A 502 65.03 -10.07 8.65
N SER A 503 65.33 -10.39 9.91
CA SER A 503 65.90 -9.41 10.86
C SER A 503 67.24 -8.82 10.39
N SER A 504 68.01 -9.59 9.61
CA SER A 504 69.32 -9.19 9.07
C SER A 504 69.20 -8.39 7.77
N GLN A 505 68.07 -8.54 7.06
CA GLN A 505 67.78 -7.88 5.78
C GLN A 505 67.12 -6.50 5.91
N VAL A 506 66.89 -6.00 7.13
CA VAL A 506 66.38 -4.64 7.39
C VAL A 506 67.26 -3.55 6.73
N HIS A 507 68.52 -3.86 6.39
CA HIS A 507 69.43 -2.97 5.64
C HIS A 507 69.46 -3.17 4.11
N LYS A 508 68.73 -4.13 3.51
CA LYS A 508 68.61 -4.28 2.04
C LYS A 508 67.21 -4.78 1.62
N LYS A 509 66.37 -3.86 1.17
CA LYS A 509 65.07 -4.13 0.52
C LYS A 509 65.23 -4.97 -0.75
N ASN A 510 64.30 -5.92 -0.96
CA ASN A 510 63.92 -6.41 -2.30
C ASN A 510 62.50 -7.01 -2.30
N THR A 511 61.59 -6.28 -2.96
CA THR A 511 60.55 -6.73 -3.91
C THR A 511 59.72 -8.00 -3.63
N ILE A 512 58.42 -7.81 -3.36
CA ILE A 512 57.39 -8.86 -3.55
C ILE A 512 56.09 -8.23 -4.10
N GLY A 513 55.84 -8.46 -5.39
CA GLY A 513 54.49 -8.69 -5.91
C GLY A 513 53.63 -7.48 -6.22
N ASN A 514 53.47 -7.20 -7.51
CA ASN A 514 52.66 -6.12 -8.10
C ASN A 514 51.12 -6.35 -8.00
N GLN A 515 50.61 -6.76 -6.82
CA GLN A 515 49.18 -6.97 -6.60
C GLN A 515 48.42 -5.65 -6.44
N VAL A 516 47.27 -5.53 -7.11
CA VAL A 516 46.39 -4.35 -7.03
C VAL A 516 45.51 -4.43 -5.77
N ILE A 517 45.64 -3.44 -4.89
CA ILE A 517 44.91 -3.30 -3.63
C ILE A 517 43.56 -2.57 -3.83
N ARG A 518 43.50 -1.63 -4.79
CA ARG A 518 42.27 -0.90 -5.15
C ARG A 518 42.40 -0.26 -6.54
N LYS A 519 41.26 -0.10 -7.22
CA LYS A 519 41.08 0.81 -8.36
C LYS A 519 39.92 1.78 -8.08
N GLY A 520 39.90 2.93 -8.76
CA GLY A 520 38.77 3.86 -8.69
C GLY A 520 39.11 5.28 -9.13
N TRP A 521 38.08 6.11 -9.31
CA TRP A 521 38.26 7.53 -9.65
C TRP A 521 38.68 8.37 -8.42
N LEU A 522 39.65 9.27 -8.62
CA LEU A 522 39.98 10.36 -7.69
C LEU A 522 40.25 11.64 -8.49
N THR A 523 39.94 12.80 -7.90
CA THR A 523 40.28 14.10 -8.50
C THR A 523 41.56 14.63 -7.89
N ILE A 524 42.55 15.05 -8.70
CA ILE A 524 43.74 15.72 -8.15
C ILE A 524 43.44 17.21 -8.01
N SER A 525 43.53 17.73 -6.78
CA SER A 525 43.12 19.10 -6.42
C SER A 525 44.20 20.14 -6.69
N ASN A 526 45.46 19.86 -6.35
CA ASN A 526 46.53 20.87 -6.32
C ASN A 526 47.37 21.00 -7.61
N ILE A 527 47.00 20.34 -8.72
CA ILE A 527 47.70 20.53 -10.01
C ILE A 527 47.26 21.84 -10.66
N GLY A 528 48.21 22.77 -10.81
CA GLY A 528 47.96 24.18 -11.13
C GLY A 528 47.08 24.51 -12.34
N ILE A 529 46.33 25.60 -12.17
CA ILE A 529 45.29 26.16 -13.04
C ILE A 529 45.73 26.39 -14.51
N MET A 530 47.03 26.53 -14.79
CA MET A 530 47.58 26.83 -16.12
C MET A 530 47.48 25.71 -17.17
N LYS A 531 47.06 24.48 -16.84
CA LYS A 531 46.75 23.42 -17.84
C LYS A 531 45.38 22.73 -17.65
N GLY A 532 44.41 23.50 -17.13
CA GLY A 532 42.99 23.22 -17.29
C GLY A 532 42.38 22.26 -16.26
N GLY A 533 42.06 22.82 -15.09
CA GLY A 533 41.06 22.34 -14.14
C GLY A 533 41.43 21.12 -13.28
N SER A 534 40.77 21.00 -12.13
CA SER A 534 40.77 19.80 -11.29
C SER A 534 40.16 18.64 -12.07
N LYS A 535 41.01 17.72 -12.56
CA LYS A 535 40.59 16.57 -13.38
C LYS A 535 40.54 15.29 -12.55
N GLY A 536 39.47 14.52 -12.79
CA GLY A 536 39.39 13.13 -12.38
C GLY A 536 40.38 12.28 -13.17
N TYR A 537 41.04 11.36 -12.49
CA TYR A 537 41.87 10.32 -13.09
C TYR A 537 41.46 8.97 -12.51
N TRP A 538 41.71 7.90 -13.26
CA TRP A 538 41.53 6.54 -12.76
C TRP A 538 42.79 6.10 -12.03
N PHE A 539 42.68 5.86 -10.72
CA PHE A 539 43.79 5.47 -9.87
C PHE A 539 43.82 3.95 -9.67
N VAL A 540 45.03 3.40 -9.66
CA VAL A 540 45.34 1.99 -9.39
C VAL A 540 46.41 1.95 -8.30
N LEU A 541 46.02 1.50 -7.12
CA LEU A 541 46.89 1.32 -5.97
C LEU A 541 47.39 -0.12 -5.92
N THR A 542 48.71 -0.33 -5.91
CA THR A 542 49.37 -1.61 -5.61
C THR A 542 50.05 -1.56 -4.25
N ALA A 543 50.64 -2.67 -3.80
CA ALA A 543 51.44 -2.71 -2.57
C ALA A 543 52.71 -1.83 -2.61
N GLU A 544 53.19 -1.46 -3.81
CA GLU A 544 54.45 -0.74 -4.01
C GLU A 544 54.26 0.65 -4.65
N SER A 545 53.14 0.91 -5.34
CA SER A 545 52.91 2.17 -6.08
C SER A 545 51.44 2.62 -6.13
N LEU A 546 51.23 3.94 -6.23
CA LEU A 546 49.98 4.54 -6.68
C LEU A 546 50.15 5.04 -8.12
N SER A 547 49.59 4.31 -9.09
CA SER A 547 49.55 4.74 -10.49
C SER A 547 48.24 5.45 -10.80
N TRP A 548 48.23 6.37 -11.77
CA TRP A 548 46.98 6.89 -12.33
C TRP A 548 47.00 7.06 -13.84
N TYR A 549 45.83 6.95 -14.42
CA TYR A 549 45.56 6.84 -15.85
C TYR A 549 44.55 7.92 -16.26
N LYS A 550 44.53 8.25 -17.55
CA LYS A 550 43.57 9.21 -18.12
C LYS A 550 42.10 8.77 -17.90
N ASP A 551 41.87 7.47 -18.03
CA ASP A 551 40.58 6.80 -18.10
C ASP A 551 40.71 5.37 -17.52
N ASP A 552 39.56 4.74 -17.28
CA ASP A 552 39.43 3.37 -16.73
C ASP A 552 39.77 2.27 -17.74
N GLU A 553 40.00 2.62 -19.02
CA GLU A 553 40.60 1.71 -20.00
C GLU A 553 42.08 1.38 -19.71
N GLU A 554 42.72 2.11 -18.79
CA GLU A 554 44.12 1.91 -18.35
C GLU A 554 45.18 1.94 -19.48
N LYS A 555 44.82 2.46 -20.66
CA LYS A 555 45.73 2.55 -21.83
C LYS A 555 46.80 3.63 -21.68
N GLU A 556 46.46 4.79 -21.10
CA GLU A 556 47.38 5.92 -20.95
C GLU A 556 47.72 6.22 -19.49
N LYS A 557 48.79 5.59 -18.98
CA LYS A 557 49.33 5.86 -17.64
C LYS A 557 49.96 7.26 -17.59
N LYS A 558 49.43 8.14 -16.73
CA LYS A 558 49.90 9.53 -16.56
C LYS A 558 51.03 9.66 -15.56
N TYR A 559 51.04 8.83 -14.52
CA TYR A 559 52.11 8.79 -13.53
C TYR A 559 52.12 7.46 -12.76
N MET A 560 53.25 7.17 -12.13
CA MET A 560 53.43 6.11 -11.13
C MET A 560 54.20 6.72 -9.96
N LEU A 561 53.56 6.77 -8.80
CA LEU A 561 54.13 7.28 -7.56
C LEU A 561 54.51 6.10 -6.66
N PRO A 562 55.80 5.85 -6.36
CA PRO A 562 56.21 4.88 -5.34
C PRO A 562 55.62 5.25 -3.98
N LEU A 563 55.18 4.25 -3.19
CA LEU A 563 54.59 4.49 -1.87
C LEU A 563 55.63 4.72 -0.76
N ASP A 564 56.90 4.49 -1.07
CA ASP A 564 58.01 4.63 -0.13
C ASP A 564 58.09 6.02 0.48
N ASN A 565 58.15 6.05 1.81
CA ASN A 565 58.25 7.25 2.64
C ASN A 565 57.08 8.24 2.44
N LEU A 566 55.92 7.78 1.95
CA LEU A 566 54.69 8.56 1.93
C LEU A 566 53.90 8.39 3.23
N LYS A 567 53.24 9.48 3.63
CA LYS A 567 52.17 9.49 4.63
C LYS A 567 50.92 10.17 4.07
N VAL A 568 49.77 9.78 4.60
CA VAL A 568 48.51 10.53 4.43
C VAL A 568 48.44 11.60 5.52
N ARG A 569 47.93 12.78 5.18
CA ARG A 569 47.36 13.73 6.14
C ARG A 569 45.97 14.17 5.68
N ASP A 570 45.13 14.51 6.64
CA ASP A 570 43.90 15.23 6.36
C ASP A 570 44.21 16.66 5.91
N VAL A 571 43.35 17.19 5.03
CA VAL A 571 43.39 18.57 4.55
C VAL A 571 42.08 19.21 4.98
N GLU A 572 42.16 20.33 5.69
CA GLU A 572 40.96 21.04 6.14
C GLU A 572 40.10 21.46 4.94
N LYS A 573 38.80 21.21 5.04
CA LYS A 573 37.84 21.46 3.95
C LYS A 573 37.74 22.98 3.72
N SER A 574 38.36 23.45 2.65
CA SER A 574 38.21 24.85 2.21
C SER A 574 36.72 25.19 2.04
N PHE A 575 36.31 26.36 2.54
CA PHE A 575 34.91 26.77 2.69
C PHE A 575 34.11 26.82 1.36
N MET A 576 34.79 26.75 0.22
CA MET A 576 34.21 26.75 -1.13
C MET A 576 34.28 25.38 -1.85
N SER A 577 34.84 24.33 -1.24
CA SER A 577 34.91 22.99 -1.84
C SER A 577 33.80 22.07 -1.33
N SER A 578 33.01 21.49 -2.24
CA SER A 578 32.06 20.43 -1.90
C SER A 578 32.75 19.09 -1.63
N LYS A 579 33.87 18.81 -2.32
CA LYS A 579 34.62 17.55 -2.25
C LYS A 579 35.42 17.39 -0.95
N HIS A 580 35.60 16.14 -0.54
CA HIS A 580 36.36 15.74 0.65
C HIS A 580 37.80 15.40 0.24
N ILE A 581 38.81 15.96 0.92
CA ILE A 581 40.20 15.98 0.45
C ILE A 581 41.14 15.36 1.49
N PHE A 582 42.10 14.57 1.02
CA PHE A 582 43.27 14.14 1.78
C PHE A 582 44.55 14.36 0.96
N ALA A 583 45.70 14.49 1.62
CA ALA A 583 46.98 14.72 0.94
C ALA A 583 47.99 13.60 1.22
N LEU A 584 48.70 13.18 0.18
CA LEU A 584 49.91 12.37 0.29
C LEU A 584 51.12 13.30 0.34
N PHE A 585 52.02 13.12 1.32
CA PHE A 585 53.27 13.88 1.42
C PHE A 585 54.43 12.94 1.75
N ASN A 586 55.65 13.31 1.35
CA ASN A 586 56.85 12.52 1.65
C ASN A 586 57.45 12.93 3.00
N THR A 587 57.77 11.96 3.86
CA THR A 587 58.29 12.22 5.22
C THR A 587 59.68 12.85 5.23
N GLU A 588 60.46 12.70 4.15
CA GLU A 588 61.78 13.32 3.99
C GLU A 588 61.71 14.69 3.26
N GLN A 589 60.52 15.28 3.17
CA GLN A 589 60.25 16.54 2.46
C GLN A 589 60.61 16.57 0.96
N ARG A 590 60.82 15.40 0.33
CA ARG A 590 60.98 15.30 -1.12
C ARG A 590 59.67 15.64 -1.84
N ASN A 591 59.75 16.11 -3.08
CA ASN A 591 58.55 16.32 -3.89
C ASN A 591 57.86 14.98 -4.20
N VAL A 592 56.54 14.93 -4.03
CA VAL A 592 55.70 13.74 -4.27
C VAL A 592 55.27 13.66 -5.73
N TYR A 593 55.00 14.79 -6.37
CA TYR A 593 54.61 14.84 -7.77
C TYR A 593 55.17 16.10 -8.42
N LYS A 594 56.09 15.95 -9.39
CA LYS A 594 56.79 17.07 -10.05
C LYS A 594 57.40 18.02 -9.01
N ASP A 595 56.95 19.27 -8.97
CA ASP A 595 57.42 20.32 -8.07
C ASP A 595 56.60 20.41 -6.76
N TYR A 596 55.56 19.58 -6.62
CA TYR A 596 54.65 19.61 -5.48
C TYR A 596 55.15 18.68 -4.35
N ARG A 597 55.36 19.26 -3.16
CA ARG A 597 55.74 18.55 -1.91
C ARG A 597 54.66 17.62 -1.35
N PHE A 598 53.43 17.78 -1.82
CA PHE A 598 52.29 16.94 -1.46
C PHE A 598 51.34 16.82 -2.67
N LEU A 599 50.56 15.75 -2.71
CA LEU A 599 49.57 15.46 -3.74
C LEU A 599 48.18 15.43 -3.08
N GLU A 600 47.31 16.37 -3.42
CA GLU A 600 45.95 16.43 -2.88
C GLU A 600 44.98 15.61 -3.74
N LEU A 601 44.28 14.68 -3.10
CA LEU A 601 43.33 13.77 -3.70
C LEU A 601 41.94 14.02 -3.10
N ALA A 602 40.96 14.23 -3.98
CA ALA A 602 39.60 14.60 -3.60
C ALA A 602 38.58 13.55 -4.06
N CYS A 603 37.69 13.17 -3.14
CA CYS A 603 36.56 12.26 -3.32
C CYS A 603 35.22 13.02 -3.21
N ASP A 604 34.15 12.39 -3.69
CA ASP A 604 32.81 12.97 -3.66
C ASP A 604 32.07 12.73 -2.33
N SER A 605 32.47 11.71 -1.55
CA SER A 605 31.94 11.43 -0.21
C SER A 605 33.05 11.27 0.85
N GLN A 606 32.68 11.40 2.14
CA GLN A 606 33.58 11.10 3.26
C GLN A 606 33.88 9.59 3.35
N GLU A 607 32.88 8.74 3.08
CA GLU A 607 33.03 7.28 3.08
C GLU A 607 34.07 6.83 2.04
N ASP A 608 34.09 7.47 0.85
CA ASP A 608 35.12 7.23 -0.16
C ASP A 608 36.52 7.63 0.33
N VAL A 609 36.66 8.78 1.01
CA VAL A 609 37.95 9.19 1.60
C VAL A 609 38.43 8.14 2.60
N ASP A 610 37.58 7.72 3.53
CA ASP A 610 37.96 6.77 4.59
C ASP A 610 38.26 5.38 4.00
N SER A 611 37.51 4.98 2.98
CA SER A 611 37.72 3.75 2.21
C SER A 611 39.04 3.79 1.41
N TRP A 612 39.40 4.93 0.81
CA TRP A 612 40.69 5.12 0.12
C TRP A 612 41.86 5.18 1.11
N LYS A 613 41.71 5.88 2.24
CA LYS A 613 42.69 5.88 3.35
C LYS A 613 42.94 4.47 3.88
N ALA A 614 41.88 3.67 4.11
CA ALA A 614 42.02 2.27 4.53
C ALA A 614 42.74 1.43 3.47
N SER A 615 42.59 1.75 2.18
CA SER A 615 43.29 1.07 1.09
C SER A 615 44.77 1.44 1.04
N LEU A 616 45.10 2.72 1.24
CA LEU A 616 46.47 3.24 1.38
C LEU A 616 47.18 2.69 2.62
N LEU A 617 46.46 2.54 3.74
CA LEU A 617 46.95 1.90 4.96
C LEU A 617 47.33 0.43 4.72
N ARG A 618 46.50 -0.34 3.98
CA ARG A 618 46.86 -1.70 3.53
C ARG A 618 48.10 -1.73 2.61
N ALA A 619 48.40 -0.62 1.94
CA ALA A 619 49.59 -0.45 1.11
C ALA A 619 50.79 0.13 1.87
N GLY A 620 50.74 0.23 3.21
CA GLY A 620 51.84 0.71 4.05
C GLY A 620 51.96 2.24 4.16
N VAL A 621 50.98 3.00 3.64
CA VAL A 621 50.96 4.48 3.74
C VAL A 621 50.12 4.89 4.95
N TYR A 622 50.79 5.26 6.04
CA TYR A 622 50.14 5.56 7.32
C TYR A 622 49.66 7.02 7.41
N PRO A 623 48.58 7.30 8.18
CA PRO A 623 48.20 8.67 8.52
C PRO A 623 49.23 9.32 9.46
N ASP A 624 49.48 10.60 9.29
CA ASP A 624 50.43 11.32 10.14
C ASP A 624 49.83 11.72 11.49
N LYS A 625 50.50 11.31 12.57
CA LYS A 625 50.03 11.49 13.96
C LYS A 625 50.50 12.80 14.61
N SER A 626 51.00 13.75 13.80
CA SER A 626 51.62 15.00 14.28
C SER A 626 50.63 16.13 14.59
N LEU A 627 49.37 16.00 14.16
CA LEU A 627 48.33 17.03 14.33
C LEU A 627 47.17 16.46 15.16
N GLY A 628 47.37 16.37 16.47
CA GLY A 628 46.43 15.68 17.37
C GLY A 628 46.64 15.93 18.87
N ASN A 629 46.75 17.20 19.27
CA ASN A 629 46.26 17.81 20.54
C ASN A 629 47.21 18.86 21.14
N ASN A 630 46.69 20.08 21.28
CA ASN A 630 47.04 20.97 22.40
C ASN A 630 46.32 20.47 23.67
N LYS A 631 46.89 20.80 24.85
CA LYS A 631 46.53 20.32 26.21
C LYS A 631 47.15 18.96 26.56
N THR A 632 47.95 18.81 27.62
CA THR A 632 48.36 19.76 28.70
C THR A 632 49.78 19.45 29.16
N GLU A 633 50.52 20.49 29.55
CA GLU A 633 51.73 20.36 30.35
C GLU A 633 51.38 19.87 31.76
N ASN A 634 52.24 18.98 32.31
CA ASN A 634 52.45 18.57 33.71
C ASN A 634 52.55 17.04 33.83
N ASP A 635 53.77 16.52 33.65
CA ASP A 635 54.45 15.66 34.63
C ASP A 635 55.88 15.36 34.17
N GLU A 636 56.74 16.37 34.22
CA GLU A 636 58.20 16.17 34.25
C GLU A 636 58.66 15.84 35.67
N ASN A 637 58.53 14.58 36.10
CA ASN A 637 59.62 13.90 36.81
C ASN A 637 59.42 12.39 36.92
N GLY A 638 60.00 11.66 35.98
CA GLY A 638 59.96 10.20 35.94
C GLY A 638 61.02 9.70 34.97
N GLN A 639 62.28 9.91 35.36
CA GLN A 639 63.51 9.57 34.62
C GLN A 639 63.29 8.57 33.48
N ALA A 640 63.25 9.09 32.26
CA ALA A 640 63.45 8.26 31.09
C ALA A 640 64.90 7.75 31.14
N GLU A 641 65.09 6.54 31.68
CA GLU A 641 66.33 5.81 31.46
C GLU A 641 66.53 5.73 29.95
N ASN A 642 67.56 6.44 29.47
CA ASN A 642 68.11 6.24 28.15
C ASN A 642 68.66 4.82 28.09
N PHE A 643 67.78 3.86 27.78
CA PHE A 643 68.16 2.51 27.41
C PHE A 643 69.06 2.62 26.18
N SER A 644 70.37 2.58 26.42
CA SER A 644 71.31 2.03 25.45
C SER A 644 70.85 0.59 25.19
N MET A 645 70.04 0.44 24.15
CA MET A 645 69.53 -0.86 23.75
C MET A 645 70.70 -1.67 23.22
N ASP A 646 70.96 -2.81 23.86
CA ASP A 646 71.85 -3.82 23.34
C ASP A 646 71.38 -4.22 21.92
N PRO A 647 72.20 -4.00 20.86
CA PRO A 647 71.82 -4.35 19.49
C PRO A 647 71.49 -5.83 19.31
N GLN A 648 72.02 -6.70 20.16
CA GLN A 648 71.70 -8.12 20.17
C GLN A 648 70.28 -8.37 20.69
N LEU A 649 69.84 -7.66 21.74
CA LEU A 649 68.48 -7.73 22.27
C LEU A 649 67.44 -7.20 21.26
N GLU A 650 67.71 -6.08 20.57
CA GLU A 650 66.79 -5.57 19.54
C GLU A 650 66.58 -6.59 18.41
N ARG A 651 67.66 -7.22 17.94
CA ARG A 651 67.59 -8.26 16.91
C ARG A 651 66.84 -9.51 17.39
N GLN A 652 66.97 -9.89 18.66
CA GLN A 652 66.19 -10.99 19.26
C GLN A 652 64.70 -10.62 19.34
N VAL A 653 64.36 -9.42 19.82
CA VAL A 653 62.98 -8.91 19.89
C VAL A 653 62.32 -8.91 18.52
N GLU A 654 63.00 -8.40 17.49
CA GLU A 654 62.47 -8.35 16.14
C GLU A 654 62.38 -9.74 15.48
N THR A 655 63.31 -10.66 15.77
CA THR A 655 63.21 -12.08 15.34
C THR A 655 61.96 -12.74 15.93
N ILE A 656 61.75 -12.61 17.24
CA ILE A 656 60.57 -13.17 17.92
C ILE A 656 59.28 -12.52 17.42
N ARG A 657 59.26 -11.19 17.19
CA ARG A 657 58.10 -10.50 16.60
C ARG A 657 57.69 -11.13 15.26
N ASN A 658 58.64 -11.30 14.33
CA ASN A 658 58.35 -11.89 13.02
C ASN A 658 57.85 -13.35 13.12
N LEU A 659 58.32 -14.12 14.11
CA LEU A 659 57.80 -15.47 14.39
C LEU A 659 56.38 -15.43 14.97
N VAL A 660 56.13 -14.56 15.96
CA VAL A 660 54.79 -14.35 16.55
C VAL A 660 53.79 -13.97 15.46
N ASP A 661 54.12 -13.01 14.59
CA ASP A 661 53.23 -12.55 13.53
C ASP A 661 52.96 -13.65 12.48
N SER A 662 54.00 -14.41 12.10
CA SER A 662 53.85 -15.57 11.21
C SER A 662 52.93 -16.63 11.81
N TYR A 663 53.10 -16.96 13.09
CA TYR A 663 52.28 -17.97 13.75
C TYR A 663 50.84 -17.49 14.01
N MET A 664 50.66 -16.25 14.46
CA MET A 664 49.34 -15.66 14.67
C MET A 664 48.57 -15.50 13.37
N SER A 665 49.22 -15.31 12.22
CA SER A 665 48.55 -15.36 10.91
C SER A 665 47.88 -16.72 10.64
N ILE A 666 48.57 -17.82 10.96
CA ILE A 666 48.07 -19.20 10.84
C ILE A 666 46.90 -19.41 11.80
N ILE A 667 47.04 -19.04 13.07
CA ILE A 667 45.96 -19.17 14.06
C ILE A 667 44.74 -18.33 13.66
N ASN A 668 44.93 -17.10 13.19
CA ASN A 668 43.84 -16.24 12.73
C ASN A 668 43.14 -16.80 11.48
N LYS A 669 43.85 -17.49 10.58
CA LYS A 669 43.26 -18.23 9.45
C LYS A 669 42.44 -19.44 9.95
N CYS A 670 42.99 -20.20 10.88
CA CYS A 670 42.36 -21.36 11.51
C CYS A 670 41.06 -21.00 12.27
N ILE A 671 41.13 -20.03 13.17
CA ILE A 671 39.99 -19.57 14.01
C ILE A 671 38.87 -18.93 13.19
N ARG A 672 39.20 -18.17 12.12
CA ARG A 672 38.19 -17.60 11.21
C ARG A 672 37.40 -18.65 10.42
N ASP A 673 37.93 -19.87 10.28
CA ASP A 673 37.27 -20.99 9.60
C ASP A 673 36.51 -21.90 10.59
N LEU A 674 37.16 -22.28 11.70
CA LEU A 674 36.61 -23.22 12.67
C LEU A 674 35.47 -22.66 13.53
N ILE A 675 35.50 -21.38 13.91
CA ILE A 675 34.46 -20.80 14.78
C ILE A 675 33.10 -20.74 14.06
N PRO A 676 32.97 -20.21 12.82
CA PRO A 676 31.74 -20.30 12.04
C PRO A 676 31.22 -21.74 11.88
N LYS A 677 32.10 -22.70 11.55
CA LYS A 677 31.73 -24.12 11.40
C LYS A 677 31.19 -24.73 12.69
N THR A 678 31.78 -24.37 13.83
CA THR A 678 31.35 -24.82 15.16
C THR A 678 29.96 -24.30 15.50
N ILE A 679 29.70 -23.01 15.25
CA ILE A 679 28.38 -22.38 15.47
C ILE A 679 27.33 -22.95 14.51
N MET A 680 27.67 -23.12 13.22
CA MET A 680 26.79 -23.76 12.24
C MET A 680 26.37 -25.17 12.69
N HIS A 681 27.32 -26.00 13.11
CA HIS A 681 27.04 -27.39 13.50
C HIS A 681 26.32 -27.51 14.84
N LEU A 682 26.83 -26.89 15.90
CA LEU A 682 26.32 -27.08 17.26
C LEU A 682 25.10 -26.23 17.61
N MET A 683 24.82 -25.18 16.85
CA MET A 683 23.70 -24.27 17.11
C MET A 683 22.72 -24.23 15.95
N ILE A 684 23.12 -23.74 14.77
CA ILE A 684 22.17 -23.45 13.67
C ILE A 684 21.52 -24.74 13.15
N ASN A 685 22.32 -25.74 12.79
CA ASN A 685 21.81 -27.03 12.31
C ASN A 685 21.03 -27.74 13.42
N ASN A 686 21.54 -27.76 14.65
CA ASN A 686 20.87 -28.45 15.75
C ASN A 686 19.52 -27.80 16.15
N VAL A 687 19.38 -26.47 16.01
CA VAL A 687 18.09 -25.77 16.18
C VAL A 687 17.16 -26.08 15.00
N LYS A 688 17.67 -26.16 13.77
CA LYS A 688 16.89 -26.56 12.58
C LYS A 688 16.35 -27.99 12.71
N ASP A 689 17.19 -28.93 13.15
CA ASP A 689 16.81 -30.32 13.37
C ASP A 689 15.73 -30.41 14.46
N PHE A 690 15.95 -29.78 15.61
CA PHE A 690 14.99 -29.71 16.72
C PHE A 690 13.61 -29.17 16.31
N ILE A 691 13.58 -28.07 15.54
CA ILE A 691 12.32 -27.49 15.03
C ILE A 691 11.56 -28.48 14.13
N ASN A 692 12.28 -29.30 13.35
CA ASN A 692 11.68 -30.29 12.45
C ASN A 692 11.25 -31.59 13.16
N SER A 693 12.02 -32.10 14.12
CA SER A 693 11.80 -33.43 14.72
C SER A 693 11.15 -33.43 16.10
N GLU A 694 11.37 -32.40 16.92
CA GLU A 694 11.05 -32.45 18.36
C GLU A 694 10.03 -31.39 18.80
N LEU A 695 10.05 -30.18 18.21
CA LEU A 695 9.16 -29.07 18.57
C LEU A 695 7.68 -29.49 18.60
N LEU A 696 7.23 -30.22 17.58
CA LEU A 696 5.85 -30.71 17.50
C LEU A 696 5.52 -31.64 18.67
N ALA A 697 6.42 -32.56 19.02
CA ALA A 697 6.22 -33.50 20.14
C ALA A 697 6.18 -32.77 21.48
N GLN A 698 7.01 -31.74 21.67
CA GLN A 698 6.98 -30.91 22.88
C GLN A 698 5.67 -30.13 23.00
N LEU A 699 5.18 -29.51 21.91
CA LEU A 699 3.86 -28.86 21.88
C LEU A 699 2.71 -29.84 22.20
N TYR A 700 2.77 -31.09 21.71
CA TYR A 700 1.79 -32.14 22.06
C TYR A 700 1.84 -32.58 23.52
N SER A 701 3.02 -32.50 24.16
CA SER A 701 3.22 -32.83 25.58
C SER A 701 2.84 -31.72 26.56
N SER A 702 2.51 -30.51 26.06
CA SER A 702 1.93 -29.46 26.90
C SER A 702 0.54 -29.84 27.39
N GLU A 703 0.21 -29.50 28.64
CA GLU A 703 -0.90 -30.13 29.38
C GLU A 703 -2.31 -29.80 28.85
N ASP A 704 -2.48 -28.80 27.97
CA ASP A 704 -3.78 -28.49 27.35
C ASP A 704 -3.69 -27.99 25.90
N GLN A 705 -3.82 -28.93 24.96
CA GLN A 705 -3.89 -28.68 23.51
C GLN A 705 -5.10 -27.83 23.08
N ASN A 706 -6.20 -27.82 23.86
CA ASN A 706 -7.37 -27.00 23.54
C ASN A 706 -7.08 -25.53 23.80
N THR A 707 -6.38 -25.21 24.89
CA THR A 707 -5.98 -23.82 25.20
C THR A 707 -4.90 -23.32 24.24
N LEU A 708 -3.97 -24.18 23.83
CA LEU A 708 -2.91 -23.84 22.87
C LEU A 708 -3.47 -23.32 21.53
N MET A 709 -4.61 -23.90 21.10
CA MET A 709 -5.31 -23.58 19.85
C MET A 709 -6.52 -22.64 20.06
N GLU A 710 -6.52 -21.81 21.10
CA GLU A 710 -7.49 -20.72 21.25
C GLU A 710 -7.25 -19.60 20.23
N GLU A 711 -8.31 -19.20 19.51
CA GLU A 711 -8.29 -18.02 18.62
C GLU A 711 -8.14 -16.73 19.44
N SER A 712 -7.47 -15.71 18.89
CA SER A 712 -7.52 -14.37 19.49
C SER A 712 -8.94 -13.78 19.44
N ALA A 713 -9.29 -12.94 20.40
CA ALA A 713 -10.62 -12.31 20.46
C ALA A 713 -10.93 -11.48 19.20
N GLU A 714 -9.94 -10.80 18.64
CA GLU A 714 -10.05 -10.06 17.37
C GLU A 714 -10.34 -11.00 16.19
N GLN A 715 -9.67 -12.14 16.12
CA GLN A 715 -9.85 -13.12 15.05
C GLN A 715 -11.21 -13.84 15.16
N ALA A 716 -11.66 -14.16 16.38
CA ALA A 716 -12.99 -14.70 16.63
C ALA A 716 -14.09 -13.69 16.25
N GLN A 717 -13.94 -12.41 16.63
CA GLN A 717 -14.85 -11.34 16.23
C GLN A 717 -14.89 -11.18 14.70
N ARG A 718 -13.72 -11.12 14.04
CA ARG A 718 -13.62 -11.00 12.58
C ARG A 718 -14.27 -12.18 11.85
N ARG A 719 -14.09 -13.41 12.37
CA ARG A 719 -14.75 -14.62 11.85
C ARG A 719 -16.27 -14.51 11.98
N ASP A 720 -16.78 -14.10 13.14
CA ASP A 720 -18.21 -13.93 13.38
C ASP A 720 -18.84 -12.82 12.51
N GLU A 721 -18.17 -11.66 12.38
CA GLU A 721 -18.59 -10.56 11.51
C GLU A 721 -18.66 -11.00 10.05
N MET A 722 -17.65 -11.75 9.57
CA MET A 722 -17.61 -12.22 8.20
C MET A 722 -18.66 -13.32 7.91
N LEU A 723 -18.95 -14.19 8.89
CA LEU A 723 -20.05 -15.15 8.79
C LEU A 723 -21.42 -14.46 8.74
N ARG A 724 -21.64 -13.42 9.57
CA ARG A 724 -22.86 -12.58 9.51
C ARG A 724 -22.99 -11.89 8.16
N MET A 725 -21.92 -11.26 7.67
CA MET A 725 -21.88 -10.58 6.38
C MET A 725 -22.19 -11.55 5.22
N TYR A 726 -21.59 -12.74 5.21
CA TYR A 726 -21.86 -13.77 4.19
C TYR A 726 -23.32 -14.23 4.21
N GLN A 727 -23.91 -14.45 5.40
CA GLN A 727 -25.30 -14.87 5.53
C GLN A 727 -26.28 -13.79 5.06
N ALA A 728 -26.05 -12.53 5.43
CA ALA A 728 -26.91 -11.42 5.01
C ALA A 728 -26.73 -11.04 3.53
N LEU A 729 -25.53 -11.19 2.94
CA LEU A 729 -25.34 -11.06 1.49
C LEU A 729 -26.14 -12.13 0.73
N LYS A 730 -26.20 -13.36 1.24
CA LYS A 730 -27.08 -14.41 0.70
C LYS A 730 -28.56 -14.03 0.82
N GLU A 731 -28.99 -13.57 1.99
CA GLU A 731 -30.38 -13.15 2.21
C GLU A 731 -30.78 -11.98 1.28
N ALA A 732 -29.93 -10.97 1.15
CA ALA A 732 -30.13 -9.85 0.22
C ALA A 732 -30.26 -10.31 -1.24
N LEU A 733 -29.45 -11.29 -1.68
CA LEU A 733 -29.55 -11.86 -3.02
C LEU A 733 -30.83 -12.69 -3.24
N VAL A 734 -31.33 -13.38 -2.21
CA VAL A 734 -32.64 -14.05 -2.26
C VAL A 734 -33.77 -13.02 -2.38
N ILE A 735 -33.76 -11.96 -1.56
CA ILE A 735 -34.75 -10.87 -1.61
C ILE A 735 -34.77 -10.20 -3.00
N ILE A 736 -33.61 -9.97 -3.63
CA ILE A 736 -33.54 -9.44 -5.00
C ILE A 736 -34.06 -10.46 -6.03
N GLY A 737 -33.90 -11.76 -5.78
CA GLY A 737 -34.55 -12.82 -6.57
C GLY A 737 -36.08 -12.69 -6.54
N ASP A 738 -36.65 -12.54 -5.35
CA ASP A 738 -38.10 -12.38 -5.14
C ASP A 738 -38.66 -11.12 -5.82
N ILE A 739 -37.94 -9.99 -5.80
CA ILE A 739 -38.38 -8.75 -6.48
C ILE A 739 -38.50 -8.94 -8.00
N ASN A 740 -37.60 -9.73 -8.60
CA ASN A 740 -37.60 -9.98 -10.04
C ASN A 740 -38.77 -10.86 -10.50
N THR A 741 -39.31 -11.72 -9.63
CA THR A 741 -40.44 -12.60 -9.93
C THR A 741 -41.80 -11.99 -9.59
N ALA A 742 -41.87 -11.10 -8.60
CA ALA A 742 -43.13 -10.49 -8.12
C ALA A 742 -43.61 -9.25 -8.90
N THR A 743 -42.83 -8.70 -9.84
CA THR A 743 -43.13 -7.41 -10.48
C THR A 743 -43.29 -7.49 -12.00
N THR A 744 -44.26 -6.75 -12.56
CA THR A 744 -44.48 -6.61 -14.02
C THR A 744 -43.79 -5.35 -14.58
N PHE A 745 -43.27 -5.39 -15.80
CA PHE A 745 -42.59 -4.24 -16.41
C PHE A 745 -43.52 -3.50 -17.38
N THR A 746 -43.73 -2.21 -17.16
CA THR A 746 -44.40 -1.32 -18.12
C THR A 746 -43.35 -0.45 -18.82
N PRO A 747 -43.07 -0.66 -20.12
CA PRO A 747 -42.08 0.15 -20.84
C PRO A 747 -42.39 1.64 -20.79
N ALA A 748 -41.36 2.47 -20.62
CA ALA A 748 -41.50 3.91 -20.80
C ALA A 748 -41.87 4.23 -22.27
N PRO A 749 -42.67 5.28 -22.54
CA PRO A 749 -42.98 5.71 -23.91
C PRO A 749 -41.72 5.93 -24.75
N PRO A 750 -41.80 5.86 -26.10
CA PRO A 750 -40.67 6.20 -26.96
C PRO A 750 -40.22 7.67 -26.73
N PRO A 751 -38.96 8.01 -27.05
CA PRO A 751 -38.50 9.40 -27.04
C PRO A 751 -39.39 10.27 -27.93
N VAL A 752 -39.63 11.51 -27.52
CA VAL A 752 -40.46 12.45 -28.29
C VAL A 752 -39.57 13.28 -29.22
N ASP A 753 -40.07 13.57 -30.42
CA ASP A 753 -39.32 14.27 -31.48
C ASP A 753 -39.29 15.80 -31.28
N ASP A 754 -38.12 16.40 -31.54
CA ASP A 754 -37.83 17.83 -31.32
C ASP A 754 -38.13 18.72 -32.56
N SER A 755 -38.76 18.16 -33.59
CA SER A 755 -39.05 18.83 -34.87
C SER A 755 -39.84 20.16 -34.75
N TRP A 756 -40.57 20.37 -33.66
CA TRP A 756 -41.27 21.63 -33.35
C TRP A 756 -40.33 22.84 -33.19
N ILE A 757 -39.07 22.64 -32.81
CA ILE A 757 -38.08 23.72 -32.56
C ILE A 757 -37.76 24.53 -33.83
N GLN A 758 -37.91 23.94 -35.03
CA GLN A 758 -37.59 24.65 -36.30
C GLN A 758 -38.65 25.67 -36.74
N HIS A 759 -39.88 25.60 -36.23
CA HIS A 759 -40.99 26.41 -36.76
C HIS A 759 -40.99 27.88 -36.31
N SER A 760 -40.22 28.25 -35.28
CA SER A 760 -40.17 29.63 -34.74
C SER A 760 -39.23 30.58 -35.48
N ARG A 761 -38.69 30.19 -36.64
CA ARG A 761 -37.76 31.01 -37.47
C ARG A 761 -38.20 31.10 -38.94
N ARG A 762 -39.24 31.87 -39.24
CA ARG A 762 -39.56 32.31 -40.61
C ARG A 762 -39.91 33.80 -40.67
N SER A 763 -39.05 34.57 -41.32
CA SER A 763 -39.31 35.95 -41.76
C SER A 763 -40.29 35.97 -42.95
N PRO A 764 -41.03 37.06 -43.19
CA PRO A 764 -41.98 37.16 -44.31
C PRO A 764 -41.28 37.30 -45.67
N PRO A 765 -41.90 36.88 -46.79
CA PRO A 765 -41.29 36.88 -48.11
C PRO A 765 -41.50 38.20 -48.89
N PRO A 766 -40.54 38.63 -49.74
CA PRO A 766 -40.75 39.69 -50.72
C PRO A 766 -41.34 39.18 -52.05
N SER A 767 -41.97 40.09 -52.79
CA SER A 767 -42.71 39.84 -54.04
C SER A 767 -41.81 39.68 -55.29
N PRO A 768 -42.34 39.19 -56.44
CA PRO A 768 -41.51 38.71 -57.56
C PRO A 768 -41.31 39.73 -58.70
N THR A 769 -40.16 39.68 -59.37
CA THR A 769 -39.96 40.31 -60.70
C THR A 769 -39.00 39.53 -61.61
N THR A 770 -39.12 39.80 -62.91
CA THR A 770 -38.76 38.93 -64.04
C THR A 770 -37.43 39.26 -64.75
N GLN A 771 -36.80 38.22 -65.31
CA GLN A 771 -36.02 38.16 -66.58
C GLN A 771 -35.35 39.44 -67.15
N ARG A 772 -34.01 39.42 -67.32
CA ARG A 772 -33.32 39.31 -68.64
C ARG A 772 -31.78 39.27 -68.52
N ARG A 773 -31.10 39.08 -69.66
CA ARG A 773 -29.69 38.65 -69.88
C ARG A 773 -28.98 39.67 -70.83
N PRO A 774 -27.73 39.48 -71.32
CA PRO A 774 -26.46 40.04 -70.79
C PRO A 774 -25.63 40.92 -71.79
N THR A 775 -24.60 41.64 -71.32
CA THR A 775 -23.38 42.10 -72.04
C THR A 775 -22.42 42.84 -71.07
N LEU A 776 -21.17 43.22 -71.39
CA LEU A 776 -19.99 42.47 -71.87
C LEU A 776 -18.74 43.41 -71.84
N SER A 777 -17.62 43.06 -71.20
CA SER A 777 -16.34 43.77 -71.41
C SER A 777 -15.06 43.00 -70.98
N ALA A 778 -14.21 42.73 -71.99
CA ALA A 778 -12.76 42.45 -71.98
C ALA A 778 -12.16 41.16 -71.31
N PRO A 779 -11.02 40.62 -71.82
CA PRO A 779 -10.58 39.23 -71.56
C PRO A 779 -9.16 39.04 -70.96
N LEU A 780 -8.84 37.78 -70.62
CA LEU A 780 -7.58 37.26 -70.02
C LEU A 780 -6.44 37.07 -71.07
N PRO A 781 -5.17 36.85 -70.63
CA PRO A 781 -4.66 35.46 -70.60
C PRO A 781 -3.73 35.07 -69.42
N ARG A 782 -3.40 33.76 -69.34
CA ARG A 782 -2.56 33.06 -68.33
C ARG A 782 -1.04 33.20 -68.58
N SER A 783 -0.21 33.11 -67.53
CA SER A 783 0.97 32.20 -67.46
C SER A 783 1.55 32.10 -66.01
N THR A 784 2.74 31.49 -65.83
CA THR A 784 3.25 30.92 -64.56
C THR A 784 4.69 31.35 -64.18
N SER A 785 5.00 31.36 -62.86
CA SER A 785 6.29 31.07 -62.19
C SER A 785 7.59 31.91 -62.39
N GLY A 786 8.07 32.58 -61.32
CA GLY A 786 9.34 32.22 -60.62
C GLY A 786 10.61 33.13 -60.62
N ARG A 787 11.24 33.27 -59.40
CA ARG A 787 12.69 33.42 -59.02
C ARG A 787 13.33 34.77 -58.52
N GLY A 788 13.88 34.72 -57.29
CA GLY A 788 15.21 35.24 -56.80
C GLY A 788 15.43 36.76 -56.57
N PRO A 789 16.47 37.24 -55.80
CA PRO A 789 17.65 36.57 -55.18
C PRO A 789 17.91 36.88 -53.65
N ALA A 790 19.17 36.73 -53.15
CA ALA A 790 19.66 36.66 -51.73
C ALA A 790 20.24 38.02 -51.15
N PRO A 791 21.02 38.14 -50.01
CA PRO A 791 21.51 37.19 -48.96
C PRO A 791 21.53 37.66 -47.45
N ALA A 792 21.76 36.74 -46.46
CA ALA A 792 22.29 37.01 -45.08
C ALA A 792 22.68 35.72 -44.27
N ILE A 793 23.56 35.85 -43.24
CA ILE A 793 24.29 34.84 -42.38
C ILE A 793 24.45 35.46 -40.94
N PRO A 794 24.80 34.81 -39.78
CA PRO A 794 25.29 33.43 -39.41
C PRO A 794 24.39 32.63 -38.40
N SER A 795 24.39 31.28 -38.19
CA SER A 795 25.38 30.20 -37.83
C SER A 795 25.51 29.91 -36.30
N PRO A 796 26.06 28.75 -35.80
CA PRO A 796 26.06 27.33 -36.27
C PRO A 796 25.84 26.23 -35.15
N GLY A 797 25.75 24.92 -35.50
CA GLY A 797 25.99 23.79 -34.56
C GLY A 797 25.40 22.39 -34.92
N PRO A 798 26.15 21.27 -35.04
CA PRO A 798 25.64 20.00 -35.63
C PRO A 798 25.79 18.66 -34.84
N HIS A 799 24.90 17.70 -35.17
CA HIS A 799 25.01 16.21 -35.30
C HIS A 799 25.70 15.24 -34.28
N SER A 800 25.21 13.98 -34.36
CA SER A 800 25.70 12.67 -33.85
C SER A 800 25.37 12.30 -32.38
N GLY A 801 25.00 11.06 -32.02
CA GLY A 801 24.62 9.85 -32.79
C GLY A 801 24.49 8.62 -31.87
N ALA A 802 23.52 7.70 -32.06
CA ALA A 802 23.33 6.50 -31.22
C ALA A 802 22.75 5.29 -32.00
N PRO A 803 23.10 4.02 -31.64
CA PRO A 803 22.78 2.81 -32.43
C PRO A 803 21.51 2.04 -31.96
N PRO A 804 21.02 1.05 -32.74
CA PRO A 804 19.73 0.38 -32.50
C PRO A 804 19.79 -0.88 -31.61
N VAL A 805 18.61 -1.31 -31.11
CA VAL A 805 18.38 -2.52 -30.29
C VAL A 805 17.35 -3.42 -30.99
N PRO A 806 17.41 -4.78 -30.89
CA PRO A 806 16.83 -5.67 -31.92
C PRO A 806 15.33 -6.03 -31.82
N PHE A 807 14.88 -6.73 -32.87
CA PHE A 807 13.52 -7.13 -33.20
C PHE A 807 12.80 -8.04 -32.19
N ARG A 808 11.46 -7.96 -32.20
CA ARG A 808 10.50 -8.86 -31.54
C ARG A 808 9.78 -9.70 -32.62
N PRO A 809 9.62 -11.04 -32.49
CA PRO A 809 8.94 -11.86 -33.49
C PRO A 809 7.40 -11.69 -33.46
N GLY A 810 6.76 -11.88 -34.62
CA GLY A 810 5.31 -11.80 -34.81
C GLY A 810 4.53 -13.12 -34.54
N PRO A 811 3.20 -13.10 -34.70
CA PRO A 811 2.30 -14.19 -34.27
C PRO A 811 2.20 -15.37 -35.25
N LEU A 812 1.83 -16.54 -34.72
CA LEU A 812 1.65 -17.81 -35.45
C LEU A 812 0.21 -17.99 -36.00
N PRO A 813 0.01 -18.83 -37.04
CA PRO A 813 -1.30 -19.05 -37.68
C PRO A 813 -2.15 -20.16 -37.00
N PRO A 814 -3.46 -20.28 -37.33
CA PRO A 814 -4.41 -21.11 -36.58
C PRO A 814 -4.48 -22.59 -37.04
N PHE A 815 -4.92 -23.47 -36.13
CA PHE A 815 -5.16 -24.88 -36.36
C PHE A 815 -6.57 -25.18 -36.94
N PRO A 816 -6.73 -26.21 -37.80
CA PRO A 816 -8.04 -26.68 -38.27
C PRO A 816 -8.63 -27.79 -37.37
N ASN A 817 -9.97 -27.83 -37.30
CA ASN A 817 -10.77 -28.92 -36.69
C ASN A 817 -11.18 -29.97 -37.72
N SER A 818 -11.25 -31.25 -37.33
CA SER A 818 -12.09 -32.28 -37.94
C SER A 818 -12.32 -33.47 -37.00
N SER A 819 -13.51 -34.07 -37.05
CA SER A 819 -13.98 -35.15 -36.17
C SER A 819 -13.86 -36.56 -36.77
N ASP A 820 -14.21 -37.57 -35.96
CA ASP A 820 -14.70 -38.92 -36.31
C ASP A 820 -13.73 -40.12 -36.51
N SER A 821 -13.54 -40.84 -35.39
CA SER A 821 -13.99 -42.24 -35.15
C SER A 821 -13.31 -43.49 -35.81
N PHE A 822 -13.11 -44.51 -34.94
CA PHE A 822 -12.79 -45.94 -35.15
C PHE A 822 -11.35 -46.42 -35.46
N GLY A 823 -10.87 -47.41 -34.69
CA GLY A 823 -9.70 -48.26 -35.00
C GLY A 823 -8.92 -48.77 -33.78
N ALA A 824 -8.70 -50.09 -33.66
CA ALA A 824 -7.98 -50.72 -32.53
C ALA A 824 -6.43 -50.74 -32.70
N PRO A 825 -5.63 -50.90 -31.63
CA PRO A 825 -4.16 -50.85 -31.70
C PRO A 825 -3.49 -52.22 -31.97
N PRO A 826 -2.40 -52.28 -32.77
CA PRO A 826 -1.61 -53.49 -32.99
C PRO A 826 -0.31 -53.59 -32.15
N GLN A 827 0.23 -54.82 -32.04
CA GLN A 827 1.50 -55.20 -31.40
C GLN A 827 2.43 -55.88 -32.45
N VAL A 828 3.70 -56.25 -32.24
CA VAL A 828 4.67 -56.25 -31.10
C VAL A 828 6.10 -56.26 -31.72
N PRO A 829 7.19 -55.72 -31.09
CA PRO A 829 8.13 -56.63 -30.42
C PRO A 829 9.01 -56.04 -29.27
N SER A 830 9.80 -56.90 -28.63
CA SER A 830 10.31 -56.72 -27.25
C SER A 830 11.79 -57.08 -26.99
N ARG A 831 12.43 -56.32 -26.08
CA ARG A 831 13.71 -56.57 -25.33
C ARG A 831 15.03 -56.54 -26.14
N PRO A 832 16.21 -56.37 -25.48
CA PRO A 832 16.48 -56.29 -24.03
C PRO A 832 17.21 -55.01 -23.53
N THR A 833 17.04 -54.67 -22.25
CA THR A 833 17.83 -53.66 -21.51
C THR A 833 18.85 -54.30 -20.58
N ARG A 834 20.05 -53.73 -20.51
CA ARG A 834 21.21 -54.20 -19.72
C ARG A 834 21.28 -53.47 -18.38
N ALA A 835 21.52 -54.21 -17.29
CA ALA A 835 21.59 -53.66 -15.93
C ALA A 835 23.01 -53.20 -15.52
N PRO A 836 23.13 -52.20 -14.63
CA PRO A 836 24.37 -51.88 -13.91
C PRO A 836 24.60 -52.83 -12.70
N PRO A 837 25.85 -52.93 -12.17
CA PRO A 837 26.24 -53.98 -11.23
C PRO A 837 25.87 -53.71 -9.76
N SER A 838 25.80 -54.80 -8.99
CA SER A 838 25.39 -54.84 -7.57
C SER A 838 26.54 -55.02 -6.59
N VAL A 839 26.46 -54.38 -5.43
CA VAL A 839 27.33 -54.57 -4.24
C VAL A 839 26.40 -54.83 -3.03
N PRO A 840 26.72 -55.75 -2.09
CA PRO A 840 25.69 -56.49 -1.36
C PRO A 840 25.13 -55.81 -0.11
N SER A 841 23.80 -55.94 0.08
CA SER A 841 23.11 -55.53 1.31
C SER A 841 23.21 -56.61 2.39
N ARG A 842 23.63 -56.24 3.61
CA ARG A 842 23.61 -57.11 4.79
C ARG A 842 22.18 -57.25 5.31
N ARG A 843 21.69 -58.49 5.48
CA ARG A 843 20.46 -58.75 6.25
C ARG A 843 20.66 -58.35 7.72
N PRO A 844 19.68 -57.72 8.38
CA PRO A 844 19.64 -57.64 9.84
C PRO A 844 19.30 -59.02 10.44
N PRO A 845 19.80 -59.36 11.65
CA PRO A 845 19.45 -60.58 12.35
C PRO A 845 18.02 -60.52 12.95
N PRO A 846 17.39 -61.67 13.24
CA PRO A 846 16.03 -61.73 13.79
C PRO A 846 15.98 -61.25 15.25
N SER A 847 14.86 -60.63 15.62
CA SER A 847 14.57 -60.17 16.98
C SER A 847 14.28 -61.34 17.93
N PRO A 848 14.91 -61.39 19.13
CA PRO A 848 14.60 -62.39 20.14
C PRO A 848 13.30 -62.07 20.89
N THR A 849 12.65 -63.12 21.38
CA THR A 849 11.35 -63.08 22.06
C THR A 849 11.42 -62.59 23.51
N ARG A 850 10.29 -61.99 23.93
CA ARG A 850 9.91 -61.52 25.27
C ARG A 850 10.36 -62.43 26.44
N PRO A 851 10.98 -61.88 27.51
CA PRO A 851 11.10 -62.55 28.81
C PRO A 851 9.87 -62.31 29.71
N THR A 852 9.71 -63.22 30.68
CA THR A 852 8.53 -63.37 31.54
C THR A 852 8.54 -62.46 32.77
N ILE A 853 7.35 -62.17 33.30
CA ILE A 853 7.08 -61.45 34.56
C ILE A 853 7.73 -62.15 35.76
N ILE A 854 8.35 -61.37 36.65
CA ILE A 854 8.65 -61.76 38.05
C ILE A 854 8.14 -60.65 38.98
N ARG A 855 7.36 -61.02 40.01
CA ARG A 855 6.91 -60.15 41.12
C ARG A 855 7.90 -60.21 42.29
N PRO A 856 7.95 -59.14 43.10
CA PRO A 856 7.68 -59.25 44.55
C PRO A 856 6.40 -58.44 44.91
N LEU A 857 5.39 -59.01 45.59
CA LEU A 857 5.23 -59.03 47.07
C LEU A 857 5.32 -57.62 47.68
N GLU A 858 4.17 -56.96 47.87
CA GLU A 858 3.41 -56.88 49.15
C GLU A 858 4.14 -56.03 50.20
N SER A 859 3.66 -54.85 50.60
CA SER A 859 2.54 -54.62 51.54
C SER A 859 2.70 -53.15 52.04
N SER A 860 1.77 -52.41 52.66
CA SER A 860 0.32 -52.50 52.97
C SER A 860 -0.03 -51.26 53.83
N LEU A 861 -1.27 -50.70 53.75
CA LEU A 861 -1.89 -49.77 54.75
C LEU A 861 -1.17 -48.41 54.95
N LEU A 862 -1.76 -47.27 55.33
CA LEU A 862 -3.14 -46.75 55.48
C LEU A 862 -3.12 -45.28 54.99
N ASP A 863 -4.24 -44.64 54.66
CA ASP A 863 -5.63 -45.12 54.61
C ASP A 863 -6.09 -45.27 53.14
#